data_AF-A0AAV6RGV5-F1
#
_entry.id   AF-A0AAV6RGV5-F1
#
_cell.length_a   1.000
_cell.length_b   1.000
_cell.length_c   1.000
_cell.angle_alpha   90.00
_cell.angle_beta   90.00
_cell.angle_gamma   90.00
#
_symmetry.space_group_name_H-M   'P 1'
#
loop_
_entity.id
_entity.type
_entity.pdbx_description
1 polymer ?
#
loop_
_entity_poly.entity_id
_entity_poly.type
_entity_poly.pdbx_seq_one_letter_code
_entity_poly.pdbx_strand_id
1 'polypeptide(L)'
;MNVHPCARRLARRSGSALLLAAVAVLLLQTLVVWNFSSLDSGATSREKREERAGELNKAAAAAAAAGAGGGQQQQQRRWRRRSDPAAGLQLQAHRQKDKLRLDSNNNENSVPKDFDSVDSNSNLGARSQRQQVSTGNAKHQPDKVQSDDVLKSSPVQTRGVAHNRSHAHLHKPHPQAPTPMKMAAGLVPKKERQQCEVSGKEAISALSRAKSRECRQQIVEVYCKHKESVLMPEKVPRYCPTEGKANVNAPWDEGPLDTSQLVPVRIAFVLVVHGRASRQFMRLFKAIYHTSHYYYIHVDKRSNFLQREVLSLAGQYPNVRVTPWRMATIWGGASLLTMYLRSMEDLLKMADWSWDFFINLSAADYPIRTNDQLVAFLSKYRNMNFIKSHGRDNARFIRKQGLDRLFYECDTHMWRLGDRKIPEGIAVDGGSDWFLLSRPFVDYVVNSRDELVTGMKRFYSYTLLPAESFFHTVLENSALCGTMVDNNLRLTNWNRKLGCKCQYKHIVDWCGCSPNDFKPADLPRFQQVSRPTFFARKFEASVSQEIINQLDSYLFGAYASGTPGLQAYWENIYEQDTDGPASLSDSTLSHYHAFARMGLSCAARSLQGRPSDDSCRFQWFDWPLTLILTLASVRKKENDITFKNKGSRLCSADLQIHRGEGGGPNVDLCTRDVQRSRCRCTAVTGCHGVSG
;
A
#
# COMPACT_ATOMS: atom_id res chain seq x y z
N MET A 1 5.03 85.91 -5.34
CA MET A 1 6.17 85.03 -4.96
C MET A 1 5.67 83.59 -5.07
N ASN A 2 6.21 82.66 -5.87
CA ASN A 2 7.32 82.73 -6.83
C ASN A 2 7.04 81.89 -8.10
N VAL A 3 7.15 82.53 -9.27
CA VAL A 3 7.80 82.06 -10.52
C VAL A 3 7.62 80.59 -10.99
N HIS A 4 6.78 80.40 -12.03
CA HIS A 4 6.95 79.40 -13.11
C HIS A 4 8.12 79.81 -14.06
N PRO A 5 8.76 78.95 -14.92
CA PRO A 5 8.09 77.89 -15.72
C PRO A 5 8.89 76.64 -16.17
N CYS A 6 8.16 75.71 -16.82
CA CYS A 6 8.50 74.86 -17.99
C CYS A 6 9.95 74.42 -18.30
N ALA A 7 10.18 73.11 -18.52
CA ALA A 7 10.75 72.60 -19.79
C ALA A 7 10.72 71.06 -19.99
N ARG A 8 10.49 70.67 -21.25
CA ARG A 8 10.56 69.32 -21.85
C ARG A 8 11.85 68.54 -21.53
N ARG A 9 11.74 67.30 -21.01
CA ARG A 9 12.60 66.11 -21.32
C ARG A 9 12.21 64.87 -20.49
N LEU A 10 11.68 63.82 -21.13
CA LEU A 10 11.90 62.39 -20.74
C LEU A 10 11.24 61.32 -21.64
N ALA A 11 10.64 61.68 -22.78
CA ALA A 11 10.17 60.73 -23.80
C ALA A 11 11.31 60.04 -24.57
N ARG A 12 12.24 59.37 -23.86
CA ARG A 12 13.39 58.62 -24.40
C ARG A 12 14.04 57.68 -23.36
N ARG A 13 13.29 56.74 -22.77
CA ARG A 13 13.87 55.68 -21.91
C ARG A 13 13.13 54.33 -21.83
N SER A 14 11.97 54.17 -22.48
CA SER A 14 11.16 52.93 -22.42
C SER A 14 11.65 51.79 -23.33
N GLY A 15 12.31 52.11 -24.46
CA GLY A 15 12.68 51.10 -25.47
C GLY A 15 13.63 50.02 -24.95
N SER A 16 14.66 50.39 -24.19
CA SER A 16 15.69 49.45 -23.70
C SER A 16 15.13 48.39 -22.76
N ALA A 17 14.15 48.73 -21.92
CA ALA A 17 13.54 47.78 -20.98
C ALA A 17 12.68 46.73 -21.70
N LEU A 18 11.92 47.14 -22.72
CA LEU A 18 11.15 46.24 -23.58
C LEU A 18 12.07 45.31 -24.40
N LEU A 19 13.19 45.83 -24.90
CA LEU A 19 14.20 45.04 -25.63
C LEU A 19 14.84 43.98 -24.72
N LEU A 20 15.22 44.34 -23.49
CA LEU A 20 15.76 43.39 -22.51
C LEU A 20 14.74 42.30 -22.13
N ALA A 21 13.46 42.66 -21.94
CA ALA A 21 12.40 41.70 -21.67
C ALA A 21 12.17 40.74 -22.85
N ALA A 22 12.16 41.24 -24.09
CA ALA A 22 12.01 40.43 -25.29
C ALA A 22 13.20 39.46 -25.49
N VAL A 23 14.43 39.93 -25.27
CA VAL A 23 15.64 39.10 -25.32
C VAL A 23 15.63 38.04 -24.21
N ALA A 24 15.17 38.37 -23.00
CA ALA A 24 15.05 37.38 -21.92
C ALA A 24 14.01 36.28 -22.25
N VAL A 25 12.87 36.65 -22.86
CA VAL A 25 11.86 35.67 -23.31
C VAL A 25 12.41 34.79 -24.44
N LEU A 26 13.13 35.37 -25.41
CA LEU A 26 13.76 34.60 -26.49
C LEU A 26 14.86 33.65 -25.98
N LEU A 27 15.69 34.09 -25.02
CA LEU A 27 16.70 33.24 -24.39
C LEU A 27 16.08 32.11 -23.55
N LEU A 28 14.96 32.36 -22.87
CA LEU A 28 14.20 31.31 -22.18
C LEU A 28 13.58 30.31 -23.17
N GLN A 29 13.03 30.79 -24.29
CA GLN A 29 12.49 29.91 -25.34
C GLN A 29 13.57 29.06 -26.00
N THR A 30 14.74 29.63 -26.34
CA THR A 30 15.85 28.85 -26.90
C THR A 30 16.45 27.87 -25.89
N LEU A 31 16.58 28.25 -24.60
CA LEU A 31 17.00 27.32 -23.54
C LEU A 31 16.02 26.15 -23.37
N VAL A 32 14.70 26.39 -23.41
CA VAL A 32 13.70 25.32 -23.36
C VAL A 32 13.82 24.41 -24.59
N VAL A 33 13.91 24.96 -25.80
CA VAL A 33 14.08 24.17 -27.03
C VAL A 33 15.37 23.33 -26.99
N TRP A 34 16.50 23.91 -26.55
CA TRP A 34 17.78 23.21 -26.48
C TRP A 34 17.77 22.08 -25.44
N ASN A 35 17.09 22.28 -24.30
CA ASN A 35 16.92 21.25 -23.27
C ASN A 35 16.06 20.07 -23.77
N PHE A 36 15.07 20.33 -24.63
CA PHE A 36 14.32 19.26 -25.32
C PHE A 36 15.13 18.55 -26.42
N SER A 37 15.88 19.27 -27.26
CA SER A 37 16.76 18.65 -28.27
C SER A 37 17.87 17.78 -27.67
N SER A 38 18.36 18.14 -26.47
CA SER A 38 19.30 17.33 -25.70
C SER A 38 18.71 15.97 -25.31
N LEU A 39 17.42 15.92 -24.95
CA LEU A 39 16.72 14.68 -24.58
C LEU A 39 16.41 13.77 -25.78
N ASP A 40 16.15 14.33 -26.95
CA ASP A 40 15.81 13.56 -28.17
C ASP A 40 17.03 12.86 -28.81
N SER A 41 18.24 13.31 -28.46
CA SER A 41 19.51 12.65 -28.83
C SER A 41 19.63 11.22 -28.28
N GLY A 42 18.86 10.87 -27.25
CA GLY A 42 18.75 9.51 -26.71
C GLY A 42 17.82 8.56 -27.48
N ALA A 43 16.94 9.08 -28.35
CA ALA A 43 16.02 8.28 -29.15
C ALA A 43 16.65 7.89 -30.50
N THR A 44 17.19 8.86 -31.22
CA THR A 44 17.83 8.66 -32.54
C THR A 44 19.07 7.75 -32.48
N SER A 45 19.78 7.72 -31.34
CA SER A 45 20.90 6.80 -31.08
C SER A 45 20.45 5.36 -30.79
N ARG A 46 19.16 5.13 -30.53
CA ARG A 46 18.55 3.81 -30.39
C ARG A 46 18.05 3.27 -31.73
N GLU A 47 17.36 4.08 -32.52
CA GLU A 47 16.91 3.68 -33.87
C GLU A 47 18.09 3.28 -34.76
N LYS A 48 19.18 4.09 -34.80
CA LYS A 48 20.41 3.72 -35.53
C LYS A 48 21.12 2.46 -35.01
N ARG A 49 20.78 1.98 -33.80
CA ARG A 49 21.31 0.73 -33.24
C ARG A 49 20.43 -0.47 -33.58
N GLU A 50 19.12 -0.26 -33.75
CA GLU A 50 18.16 -1.25 -34.22
C GLU A 50 18.25 -1.42 -35.76
N GLU A 51 18.52 -0.36 -36.54
CA GLU A 51 18.87 -0.45 -37.97
C GLU A 51 20.14 -1.28 -38.21
N ARG A 52 21.26 -0.97 -37.54
CA ARG A 52 22.50 -1.76 -37.66
C ARG A 52 22.32 -3.23 -37.26
N ALA A 53 21.43 -3.53 -36.32
CA ALA A 53 21.08 -4.91 -36.00
C ALA A 53 20.25 -5.58 -37.12
N GLY A 54 19.40 -4.84 -37.83
CA GLY A 54 18.72 -5.31 -39.04
C GLY A 54 19.66 -5.59 -40.21
N GLU A 55 20.65 -4.73 -40.44
CA GLU A 55 21.65 -4.90 -41.51
C GLU A 55 22.56 -6.11 -41.26
N LEU A 56 23.06 -6.30 -40.02
CA LEU A 56 23.87 -7.47 -39.66
C LEU A 56 23.13 -8.80 -39.88
N ASN A 57 21.83 -8.84 -39.62
CA ASN A 57 21.00 -10.03 -39.90
C ASN A 57 20.76 -10.26 -41.40
N LYS A 58 20.70 -9.21 -42.22
CA LYS A 58 20.64 -9.34 -43.69
C LYS A 58 21.97 -9.82 -44.27
N ALA A 59 23.11 -9.36 -43.75
CA ALA A 59 24.43 -9.85 -44.15
C ALA A 59 24.61 -11.35 -43.87
N ALA A 60 24.14 -11.83 -42.71
CA ALA A 60 24.16 -13.25 -42.39
C ALA A 60 23.29 -14.11 -43.32
N ALA A 61 22.12 -13.60 -43.74
CA ALA A 61 21.22 -14.31 -44.66
C ALA A 61 21.78 -14.42 -46.09
N ALA A 62 22.55 -13.43 -46.56
CA ALA A 62 23.17 -13.45 -47.89
C ALA A 62 24.28 -14.52 -48.02
N ALA A 63 25.02 -14.81 -46.95
CA ALA A 63 26.11 -15.77 -46.94
C ALA A 63 25.66 -17.25 -47.08
N ALA A 64 24.38 -17.54 -46.88
CA ALA A 64 23.82 -18.91 -46.95
C ALA A 64 23.26 -19.29 -48.33
N ALA A 65 23.29 -18.37 -49.32
CA ALA A 65 22.62 -18.53 -50.61
C ALA A 65 23.56 -18.91 -51.78
N ALA A 66 24.79 -19.31 -51.51
CA ALA A 66 25.81 -19.64 -52.51
C ALA A 66 26.41 -21.05 -52.27
N GLY A 67 25.70 -22.10 -52.71
CA GLY A 67 26.16 -23.49 -52.64
C GLY A 67 25.32 -24.42 -53.52
N ALA A 68 25.99 -25.17 -54.41
CA ALA A 68 25.37 -26.15 -55.30
C ALA A 68 24.95 -27.45 -54.57
N GLY A 69 24.13 -28.34 -55.12
CA GLY A 69 23.39 -28.31 -56.39
C GLY A 69 23.21 -29.72 -57.01
N GLY A 70 22.07 -29.97 -57.66
CA GLY A 70 21.71 -31.26 -58.27
C GLY A 70 21.09 -32.29 -57.29
N GLY A 71 20.18 -33.18 -57.70
CA GLY A 71 19.47 -33.24 -58.99
C GLY A 71 18.66 -34.55 -59.16
N GLN A 72 17.58 -34.50 -59.96
CA GLN A 72 16.80 -35.65 -60.47
C GLN A 72 16.04 -36.51 -59.40
N GLN A 73 15.00 -37.30 -59.69
CA GLN A 73 13.97 -37.30 -60.76
C GLN A 73 12.76 -38.18 -60.31
N GLN A 74 11.53 -37.83 -60.75
CA GLN A 74 10.39 -38.75 -61.01
C GLN A 74 9.79 -39.61 -59.85
N GLN A 75 8.57 -40.18 -59.88
CA GLN A 75 7.29 -39.89 -60.58
C GLN A 75 6.10 -40.65 -59.92
N GLN A 76 4.88 -40.09 -59.97
CA GLN A 76 3.56 -40.79 -60.06
C GLN A 76 3.13 -41.73 -58.88
N ARG A 77 1.87 -42.19 -58.67
CA ARG A 77 0.47 -41.88 -59.12
C ARG A 77 -0.49 -42.40 -57.99
N ARG A 78 -1.46 -41.62 -57.46
CA ARG A 78 -2.89 -41.47 -57.87
C ARG A 78 -3.82 -42.71 -57.64
N TRP A 79 -4.67 -42.72 -56.59
CA TRP A 79 -6.17 -42.81 -56.68
C TRP A 79 -6.98 -43.11 -55.36
N ARG A 80 -8.11 -42.38 -55.18
CA ARG A 80 -9.48 -42.69 -54.62
C ARG A 80 -9.76 -43.54 -53.34
N ARG A 81 -10.59 -42.94 -52.44
CA ARG A 81 -11.83 -43.43 -51.73
C ARG A 81 -11.84 -44.87 -51.11
N ARG A 82 -12.38 -45.17 -49.91
CA ARG A 82 -13.57 -44.64 -49.17
C ARG A 82 -13.62 -45.24 -47.73
N SER A 83 -14.46 -44.68 -46.85
CA SER A 83 -15.06 -45.30 -45.63
C SER A 83 -14.22 -45.44 -44.34
N ASP A 84 -14.83 -45.04 -43.22
CA ASP A 84 -14.43 -45.23 -41.81
C ASP A 84 -14.98 -46.58 -41.24
N PRO A 85 -14.78 -46.98 -39.95
CA PRO A 85 -14.03 -46.34 -38.84
C PRO A 85 -13.11 -47.28 -38.00
N ALA A 86 -12.55 -46.70 -36.92
CA ALA A 86 -12.02 -47.34 -35.70
C ALA A 86 -10.56 -47.83 -35.64
N ALA A 87 -10.10 -48.05 -34.38
CA ALA A 87 -8.77 -48.50 -33.93
C ALA A 87 -7.55 -47.63 -34.30
N GLY A 88 -7.14 -46.73 -33.39
CA GLY A 88 -5.91 -45.95 -33.50
C GLY A 88 -4.90 -46.24 -32.39
N LEU A 89 -3.92 -47.12 -32.64
CA LEU A 89 -2.73 -47.23 -31.80
C LEU A 89 -1.78 -46.05 -32.07
N GLN A 90 -1.17 -45.50 -31.02
CA GLN A 90 -0.21 -44.40 -31.14
C GLN A 90 1.24 -44.91 -31.22
N LEU A 91 1.96 -44.57 -32.29
CA LEU A 91 3.43 -44.50 -32.24
C LEU A 91 4.00 -43.54 -33.29
N GLN A 92 4.40 -42.36 -32.79
CA GLN A 92 5.48 -41.46 -33.23
C GLN A 92 5.81 -41.32 -34.74
N ALA A 93 5.57 -40.11 -35.26
CA ALA A 93 6.42 -39.47 -36.27
C ALA A 93 6.60 -37.98 -35.94
N HIS A 94 7.78 -37.41 -36.18
CA HIS A 94 8.10 -36.03 -35.81
C HIS A 94 7.33 -34.99 -36.66
N ARG A 95 6.79 -33.97 -36.01
CA ARG A 95 6.49 -32.68 -36.62
C ARG A 95 6.91 -31.57 -35.66
N GLN A 96 7.78 -30.66 -36.10
CA GLN A 96 8.23 -29.54 -35.27
C GLN A 96 7.06 -28.61 -34.97
N LYS A 97 6.60 -28.62 -33.71
CA LYS A 97 5.96 -27.44 -33.11
C LYS A 97 7.08 -26.51 -32.69
N ASP A 98 7.07 -25.28 -33.19
CA ASP A 98 7.84 -24.20 -32.58
C ASP A 98 7.34 -23.98 -31.16
N LYS A 99 8.12 -24.49 -30.20
CA LYS A 99 7.93 -24.19 -28.79
C LYS A 99 8.34 -22.73 -28.58
N LEU A 100 7.37 -21.83 -28.70
CA LEU A 100 7.32 -20.62 -27.88
C LEU A 100 7.49 -21.07 -26.43
N ARG A 101 8.73 -20.99 -25.93
CA ARG A 101 9.07 -21.19 -24.52
C ARG A 101 8.54 -20.00 -23.74
N LEU A 102 7.24 -20.03 -23.46
CA LEU A 102 6.63 -19.21 -22.41
C LEU A 102 7.17 -19.72 -21.08
N ASP A 103 8.15 -19.00 -20.54
CA ASP A 103 8.83 -19.36 -19.28
C ASP A 103 7.81 -19.55 -18.15
N SER A 104 7.73 -20.75 -17.60
CA SER A 104 6.87 -21.08 -16.45
C SER A 104 7.39 -20.50 -15.12
N ASN A 105 8.15 -19.41 -15.17
CA ASN A 105 8.87 -18.80 -14.05
C ASN A 105 8.08 -17.71 -13.30
N ASN A 106 6.76 -17.62 -13.49
CA ASN A 106 5.85 -16.76 -12.71
C ASN A 106 5.58 -17.30 -11.28
N ASN A 107 6.63 -17.71 -10.57
CA ASN A 107 6.57 -18.03 -9.15
C ASN A 107 6.60 -16.72 -8.34
N GLU A 108 5.41 -16.21 -8.00
CA GLU A 108 5.10 -14.80 -7.70
C GLU A 108 5.94 -14.17 -6.56
N ASN A 109 6.30 -14.94 -5.52
CA ASN A 109 7.11 -14.46 -4.40
C ASN A 109 8.62 -14.52 -4.67
N SER A 110 9.04 -13.85 -5.75
CA SER A 110 10.41 -13.85 -6.28
C SER A 110 11.45 -13.10 -5.45
N VAL A 111 11.95 -13.74 -4.39
CA VAL A 111 13.17 -13.35 -3.66
C VAL A 111 14.39 -13.43 -4.61
N PRO A 112 15.12 -12.33 -4.92
CA PRO A 112 16.19 -12.32 -5.93
C PRO A 112 17.44 -13.10 -5.53
N LYS A 113 18.22 -13.57 -6.52
CA LYS A 113 19.45 -14.31 -6.28
C LYS A 113 20.62 -13.43 -5.85
N ASP A 114 20.74 -12.24 -6.44
CA ASP A 114 21.94 -11.39 -6.38
C ASP A 114 21.61 -10.02 -5.75
N PHE A 115 22.19 -9.69 -4.59
CA PHE A 115 22.23 -8.32 -4.03
C PHE A 115 23.24 -8.18 -2.87
N ASP A 116 24.48 -8.62 -3.06
CA ASP A 116 25.51 -8.66 -2.00
C ASP A 116 26.47 -7.45 -2.03
N SER A 117 26.05 -6.33 -2.65
CA SER A 117 26.93 -5.20 -2.96
C SER A 117 26.28 -3.80 -2.88
N VAL A 118 25.42 -3.55 -1.89
CA VAL A 118 25.03 -2.17 -1.48
C VAL A 118 25.00 -2.05 0.05
N ASP A 119 26.18 -2.15 0.64
CA ASP A 119 26.50 -1.52 1.92
C ASP A 119 27.81 -0.73 1.76
N SER A 120 28.09 0.21 2.68
CA SER A 120 29.26 1.10 2.64
C SER A 120 29.34 2.10 1.48
N ASN A 121 28.45 3.12 1.47
CA ASN A 121 28.89 4.52 1.42
C ASN A 121 27.73 5.51 1.62
N SER A 122 27.69 6.15 2.80
CA SER A 122 26.80 7.27 3.09
C SER A 122 27.47 8.27 4.06
N ASN A 123 28.57 8.87 3.62
CA ASN A 123 29.24 9.97 4.31
C ASN A 123 29.48 11.12 3.31
N LEU A 124 28.61 12.12 3.32
CA LEU A 124 28.77 13.40 2.62
C LEU A 124 28.45 14.56 3.56
N GLY A 125 29.26 14.69 4.61
CA GLY A 125 29.34 15.89 5.44
C GLY A 125 30.56 16.71 5.01
N ALA A 126 30.34 17.84 4.34
CA ALA A 126 31.44 18.68 3.85
C ALA A 126 32.12 19.46 4.99
N ARG A 127 33.43 19.27 5.18
CA ARG A 127 34.28 20.23 5.89
C ARG A 127 35.68 20.25 5.31
N SER A 128 36.21 21.46 5.12
CA SER A 128 37.55 21.71 4.62
C SER A 128 38.57 21.70 5.76
N GLN A 129 39.70 21.03 5.57
CA GLN A 129 41.00 21.47 6.07
C GLN A 129 42.15 20.81 5.28
N ARG A 130 43.35 21.40 5.35
CA ARG A 130 44.50 21.04 4.50
C ARG A 130 45.41 19.98 5.13
N GLN A 131 46.02 19.19 4.24
CA GLN A 131 47.38 18.62 4.31
C GLN A 131 48.06 18.52 5.68
N GLN A 132 48.42 17.29 6.06
CA GLN A 132 49.83 16.97 6.23
C GLN A 132 50.12 15.50 5.86
N VAL A 133 51.38 15.18 5.59
CA VAL A 133 51.85 13.87 5.12
C VAL A 133 52.89 13.34 6.11
N SER A 134 52.77 12.07 6.49
CA SER A 134 53.87 11.28 7.06
C SER A 134 53.68 9.79 6.72
N THR A 135 54.75 9.01 6.88
CA THR A 135 54.87 7.61 6.47
C THR A 135 55.49 6.79 7.61
N GLY A 136 55.27 5.46 7.68
CA GLY A 136 56.01 4.63 8.64
C GLY A 136 55.44 3.26 8.98
N ASN A 137 56.08 2.24 8.40
CA ASN A 137 56.13 0.79 8.70
C ASN A 137 55.65 0.23 10.06
N ALA A 138 55.17 -1.02 10.00
CA ALA A 138 54.83 -1.93 11.09
C ALA A 138 56.03 -2.51 11.88
N LYS A 139 55.78 -3.10 13.08
CA LYS A 139 56.21 -4.48 13.42
C LYS A 139 55.79 -5.02 14.82
N HIS A 140 55.63 -6.36 14.86
CA HIS A 140 55.83 -7.34 15.95
C HIS A 140 54.92 -7.48 17.21
N GLN A 141 54.96 -8.73 17.68
CA GLN A 141 54.32 -9.52 18.77
C GLN A 141 55.45 -9.91 19.78
N PRO A 142 55.29 -10.80 20.81
CA PRO A 142 54.14 -11.39 21.53
C PRO A 142 54.35 -11.45 23.09
N ASP A 143 53.70 -12.42 23.79
CA ASP A 143 54.05 -13.04 25.12
C ASP A 143 53.79 -12.22 26.43
N LYS A 144 53.56 -12.77 27.65
CA LYS A 144 53.40 -14.16 28.23
C LYS A 144 52.63 -14.05 29.61
N VAL A 145 51.65 -14.91 29.98
CA VAL A 145 51.68 -16.18 30.80
C VAL A 145 51.57 -16.03 32.35
N GLN A 146 51.06 -17.08 33.03
CA GLN A 146 50.81 -17.32 34.50
C GLN A 146 49.57 -16.62 35.12
N SER A 147 48.63 -17.23 35.89
CA SER A 147 48.51 -18.52 36.66
C SER A 147 49.15 -18.49 38.08
N ASP A 148 48.59 -18.99 39.20
CA ASP A 148 47.32 -19.70 39.58
C ASP A 148 46.79 -19.14 40.97
N ASP A 149 46.06 -19.75 41.95
CA ASP A 149 45.51 -21.11 42.20
C ASP A 149 44.40 -21.18 43.33
N VAL A 150 43.65 -22.30 43.36
CA VAL A 150 43.01 -23.06 44.49
C VAL A 150 41.86 -22.55 45.42
N LEU A 151 41.06 -23.54 45.84
CA LEU A 151 39.77 -23.59 46.59
C LEU A 151 39.75 -23.12 48.07
N LYS A 152 38.54 -22.83 48.58
CA LYS A 152 37.91 -23.56 49.73
C LYS A 152 36.39 -23.31 49.88
N SER A 153 35.71 -24.09 50.74
CA SER A 153 34.24 -24.31 50.72
C SER A 153 33.57 -24.43 52.09
N SER A 154 32.32 -23.89 52.22
CA SER A 154 31.21 -24.39 53.08
C SER A 154 31.40 -24.32 54.63
N PRO A 155 30.34 -24.29 55.48
CA PRO A 155 29.09 -25.07 55.40
C PRO A 155 27.76 -24.34 55.75
N VAL A 156 26.71 -25.14 56.03
CA VAL A 156 25.26 -24.80 56.11
C VAL A 156 24.71 -24.90 57.54
N GLN A 157 23.68 -24.12 57.89
CA GLN A 157 22.63 -24.56 58.84
C GLN A 157 21.27 -23.85 58.67
N THR A 158 20.23 -24.27 59.41
CA THR A 158 18.80 -24.09 59.09
C THR A 158 17.89 -23.87 60.32
N ARG A 159 16.56 -23.67 60.08
CA ARG A 159 15.42 -23.46 61.03
C ARG A 159 15.15 -21.98 61.41
N GLY A 160 13.92 -21.57 61.75
CA GLY A 160 12.65 -22.31 61.85
C GLY A 160 11.39 -21.42 61.96
N VAL A 161 10.20 -22.04 61.88
CA VAL A 161 8.86 -21.43 61.74
C VAL A 161 8.22 -20.97 63.06
N ALA A 162 7.43 -19.87 63.04
CA ALA A 162 6.29 -19.64 63.95
C ALA A 162 5.25 -18.64 63.38
N HIS A 163 3.98 -18.77 63.78
CA HIS A 163 2.85 -17.87 63.45
C HIS A 163 2.44 -17.03 64.67
N ASN A 164 1.80 -15.85 64.45
CA ASN A 164 0.43 -15.66 64.95
C ASN A 164 -0.36 -14.52 64.28
N ARG A 165 -1.68 -14.46 64.52
CA ARG A 165 -2.64 -13.44 64.07
C ARG A 165 -3.33 -12.76 65.25
N SER A 166 -3.72 -11.48 65.11
CA SER A 166 -4.92 -10.95 65.80
C SER A 166 -5.50 -9.69 65.13
N HIS A 167 -6.83 -9.59 65.16
CA HIS A 167 -7.68 -8.45 64.80
C HIS A 167 -7.70 -7.41 65.96
N ALA A 168 -8.29 -6.20 65.91
CA ALA A 168 -8.65 -5.21 64.87
C ALA A 168 -9.18 -3.95 65.62
N HIS A 169 -9.53 -2.85 64.91
CA HIS A 169 -10.72 -1.97 65.09
C HIS A 169 -10.52 -0.54 64.53
N LEU A 170 -11.64 0.14 64.25
CA LEU A 170 -11.71 1.51 63.72
C LEU A 170 -11.82 2.54 64.85
N HIS A 171 -11.37 3.78 64.60
CA HIS A 171 -12.19 4.98 64.78
C HIS A 171 -11.64 6.16 63.95
N LYS A 172 -12.52 7.10 63.54
CA LYS A 172 -12.17 8.43 62.96
C LYS A 172 -12.51 9.52 63.97
N PRO A 173 -11.84 10.69 63.90
CA PRO A 173 -12.57 11.88 63.44
C PRO A 173 -11.76 12.80 62.49
N HIS A 174 -12.38 13.93 62.13
CA HIS A 174 -11.95 14.98 61.18
C HIS A 174 -12.62 16.30 61.67
N PRO A 175 -12.31 17.50 61.14
CA PRO A 175 -11.04 18.02 60.61
C PRO A 175 -10.67 19.43 61.18
N GLN A 176 -9.38 19.81 61.21
CA GLN A 176 -8.97 21.23 61.33
C GLN A 176 -7.68 21.52 60.55
N ALA A 177 -7.54 22.76 60.08
CA ALA A 177 -6.43 23.30 59.29
C ALA A 177 -6.55 24.85 59.21
N PRO A 178 -5.53 25.61 58.77
CA PRO A 178 -4.08 25.38 58.83
C PRO A 178 -3.30 26.59 59.42
N THR A 179 -1.99 26.44 59.69
CA THR A 179 -1.01 27.56 59.66
C THR A 179 0.42 26.98 59.52
N PRO A 180 1.41 27.73 58.98
CA PRO A 180 2.52 27.11 58.25
C PRO A 180 3.87 27.07 58.99
N MET A 181 4.64 25.99 58.80
CA MET A 181 6.09 26.00 59.01
C MET A 181 6.85 25.28 57.90
N LYS A 182 7.69 26.07 57.20
CA LYS A 182 8.98 25.80 56.54
C LYS A 182 9.16 24.49 55.74
N MET A 183 9.60 24.67 54.49
CA MET A 183 10.08 23.61 53.60
C MET A 183 11.30 22.88 54.19
N ALA A 184 11.31 21.55 54.06
CA ALA A 184 12.52 20.75 54.04
C ALA A 184 12.60 20.06 52.67
N ALA A 185 13.60 20.39 51.86
CA ALA A 185 13.79 19.79 50.55
C ALA A 185 14.38 18.37 50.72
N GLY A 186 13.62 17.35 50.30
CA GLY A 186 13.96 15.94 50.54
C GLY A 186 13.33 14.95 49.57
N LEU A 187 12.89 15.41 48.39
CA LEU A 187 12.44 14.50 47.32
C LEU A 187 13.66 13.77 46.73
N VAL A 188 13.99 12.63 47.31
CA VAL A 188 14.86 11.61 46.70
C VAL A 188 14.34 11.36 45.28
N PRO A 189 15.12 11.64 44.22
CA PRO A 189 14.70 11.31 42.87
C PRO A 189 14.41 9.81 42.79
N LYS A 190 13.26 9.42 42.24
CA LYS A 190 13.06 8.02 41.82
C LYS A 190 14.19 7.69 40.86
N LYS A 191 15.16 6.90 41.35
CA LYS A 191 16.37 6.52 40.60
C LYS A 191 15.91 5.93 39.27
N GLU A 192 16.08 6.68 38.19
CA GLU A 192 15.84 6.16 36.85
C GLU A 192 16.68 4.88 36.76
N ARG A 193 16.05 3.75 36.41
CA ARG A 193 16.77 2.50 36.21
C ARG A 193 17.85 2.80 35.18
N GLN A 194 19.12 2.71 35.59
CA GLN A 194 20.25 3.10 34.75
C GLN A 194 20.14 2.34 33.44
N GLN A 195 19.75 3.07 32.39
CA GLN A 195 19.52 2.47 31.09
C GLN A 195 20.86 1.95 30.59
N CYS A 196 20.85 0.75 30.01
CA CYS A 196 22.07 0.11 29.56
C CYS A 196 22.81 0.98 28.54
N GLU A 197 24.13 0.85 28.48
CA GLU A 197 24.92 1.53 27.47
C GLU A 197 24.50 1.09 26.05
N VAL A 198 24.07 2.04 25.22
CA VAL A 198 23.62 1.80 23.84
C VAL A 198 24.82 1.88 22.90
N SER A 199 25.43 0.73 22.61
CA SER A 199 26.62 0.60 21.77
C SER A 199 26.34 0.12 20.34
N GLY A 200 25.11 -0.33 20.05
CA GLY A 200 24.70 -0.82 18.72
C GLY A 200 24.57 0.31 17.69
N LYS A 201 25.25 0.19 16.54
CA LYS A 201 25.27 1.22 15.47
C LYS A 201 23.87 1.56 14.96
N GLU A 202 23.04 0.54 14.76
CA GLU A 202 21.62 0.61 14.42
C GLU A 202 20.84 1.48 15.42
N ALA A 203 20.90 1.14 16.71
CA ALA A 203 20.20 1.87 17.76
C ALA A 203 20.69 3.32 17.89
N ILE A 204 22.00 3.58 17.80
CA ILE A 204 22.57 4.94 17.78
C ILE A 204 22.07 5.73 16.56
N SER A 205 21.97 5.08 15.39
CA SER A 205 21.41 5.68 14.18
C SER A 205 19.91 5.98 14.31
N ALA A 206 19.14 5.12 14.98
CA ALA A 206 17.73 5.38 15.26
C ALA A 206 17.56 6.55 16.25
N LEU A 207 18.31 6.55 17.35
CA LEU A 207 18.27 7.60 18.38
C LEU A 207 18.65 8.99 17.88
N SER A 208 19.55 9.10 16.89
CA SER A 208 19.93 10.37 16.27
C SER A 208 18.93 10.89 15.23
N ARG A 209 17.98 10.06 14.78
CA ARG A 209 16.96 10.39 13.78
C ARG A 209 15.53 10.50 14.35
N ALA A 210 15.24 9.82 15.46
CA ALA A 210 13.94 9.86 16.13
C ALA A 210 13.64 11.25 16.69
N LYS A 211 12.38 11.72 16.52
CA LYS A 211 12.01 13.13 16.70
C LYS A 211 11.51 13.40 18.11
N SER A 212 10.54 12.62 18.59
CA SER A 212 9.99 12.76 19.94
C SER A 212 11.03 12.32 21.00
N ARG A 213 10.82 12.73 22.26
CA ARG A 213 11.63 12.23 23.39
C ARG A 213 11.19 10.80 23.74
N GLU A 214 9.92 10.54 23.54
CA GLU A 214 9.18 9.33 23.89
C GLU A 214 9.64 8.16 23.02
N CYS A 215 9.71 8.34 21.70
CA CYS A 215 10.26 7.35 20.76
C CYS A 215 11.74 7.06 21.05
N ARG A 216 12.54 8.09 21.38
CA ARG A 216 13.94 7.90 21.81
C ARG A 216 14.05 7.07 23.09
N GLN A 217 13.25 7.37 24.11
CA GLN A 217 13.21 6.59 25.35
C GLN A 217 12.79 5.13 25.11
N GLN A 218 11.78 4.90 24.27
CA GLN A 218 11.31 3.56 23.90
C GLN A 218 12.38 2.78 23.12
N ILE A 219 13.11 3.41 22.21
CA ILE A 219 14.23 2.80 21.48
C ILE A 219 15.30 2.29 22.46
N VAL A 220 15.69 3.10 23.47
CA VAL A 220 16.63 2.65 24.50
C VAL A 220 16.06 1.48 25.32
N GLU A 221 14.80 1.57 25.76
CA GLU A 221 14.16 0.52 26.57
C GLU A 221 14.09 -0.82 25.82
N VAL A 222 13.72 -0.80 24.54
CA VAL A 222 13.64 -1.99 23.69
C VAL A 222 15.03 -2.57 23.41
N TYR A 223 16.01 -1.71 23.09
CA TYR A 223 17.40 -2.14 22.91
C TYR A 223 17.97 -2.80 24.17
N CYS A 224 17.75 -2.22 25.35
CA CYS A 224 18.29 -2.77 26.60
C CYS A 224 17.62 -4.08 27.01
N LYS A 225 16.29 -4.19 26.90
CA LYS A 225 15.59 -5.47 27.13
C LYS A 225 16.05 -6.58 26.17
N HIS A 226 16.50 -6.22 24.96
CA HIS A 226 17.09 -7.17 24.02
C HIS A 226 18.54 -7.52 24.37
N LYS A 227 19.36 -6.54 24.75
CA LYS A 227 20.74 -6.74 25.25
C LYS A 227 20.78 -7.63 26.50
N GLU A 228 19.77 -7.51 27.37
CA GLU A 228 19.54 -8.33 28.56
C GLU A 228 18.90 -9.70 28.25
N SER A 229 18.62 -10.01 26.98
CA SER A 229 17.96 -11.25 26.51
C SER A 229 16.55 -11.53 27.09
N VAL A 230 15.89 -10.52 27.68
CA VAL A 230 14.55 -10.66 28.27
C VAL A 230 13.41 -10.34 27.30
N LEU A 231 13.70 -9.81 26.09
CA LEU A 231 12.69 -9.34 25.13
C LEU A 231 12.14 -10.44 24.19
N MET A 232 13.03 -11.18 23.53
CA MET A 232 12.68 -12.19 22.51
C MET A 232 12.60 -13.59 23.15
N PRO A 233 11.72 -14.48 22.67
CA PRO A 233 11.77 -15.90 23.04
C PRO A 233 12.95 -16.59 22.34
N GLU A 234 13.78 -17.35 23.08
CA GLU A 234 14.88 -18.12 22.48
C GLU A 234 14.42 -19.45 21.87
N LYS A 235 13.42 -20.08 22.47
CA LYS A 235 12.83 -21.36 22.06
C LYS A 235 11.32 -21.29 22.18
N VAL A 236 10.61 -21.98 21.28
CA VAL A 236 9.15 -22.05 21.22
C VAL A 236 8.75 -23.49 20.84
N PRO A 237 7.73 -24.10 21.48
CA PRO A 237 7.29 -25.44 21.13
C PRO A 237 6.48 -25.48 19.83
N ARG A 238 6.58 -26.60 19.12
CA ARG A 238 5.74 -26.97 17.98
C ARG A 238 4.71 -28.01 18.42
N TYR A 239 3.44 -27.74 18.15
CA TYR A 239 2.28 -28.60 18.44
C TYR A 239 1.74 -29.34 17.20
N CYS A 240 2.21 -28.98 16.01
CA CYS A 240 1.85 -29.68 14.77
C CYS A 240 2.39 -31.13 14.78
N PRO A 241 1.53 -32.16 14.68
CA PRO A 241 1.95 -33.56 14.70
C PRO A 241 2.57 -34.03 13.38
N THR A 242 2.48 -33.24 12.31
CA THR A 242 3.03 -33.58 10.98
C THR A 242 4.50 -33.17 10.89
N GLU A 243 5.35 -34.03 10.33
CA GLU A 243 6.71 -33.66 9.96
C GLU A 243 6.69 -32.73 8.73
N GLY A 244 7.39 -31.60 8.80
CA GLY A 244 7.42 -30.61 7.72
C GLY A 244 6.10 -29.83 7.57
N LYS A 245 5.64 -29.67 6.32
CA LYS A 245 4.42 -28.92 5.97
C LYS A 245 3.30 -29.85 5.51
N ALA A 246 2.06 -29.53 5.90
CA ALA A 246 0.88 -30.18 5.34
C ALA A 246 0.70 -29.82 3.85
N ASN A 247 0.38 -30.81 3.02
CA ASN A 247 0.14 -30.64 1.59
C ASN A 247 -1.37 -30.79 1.28
N VAL A 248 -2.16 -29.81 1.70
CA VAL A 248 -3.62 -29.81 1.47
C VAL A 248 -3.93 -29.11 0.14
N ASN A 249 -4.53 -29.84 -0.78
CA ASN A 249 -4.98 -29.32 -2.06
C ASN A 249 -6.49 -29.04 -2.01
N ALA A 250 -6.90 -27.83 -2.38
CA ALA A 250 -8.30 -27.43 -2.56
C ALA A 250 -8.60 -27.27 -4.07
N PRO A 251 -8.85 -28.38 -4.80
CA PRO A 251 -9.13 -28.32 -6.23
C PRO A 251 -10.39 -27.51 -6.54
N TRP A 252 -10.35 -26.84 -7.68
CA TRP A 252 -11.48 -26.13 -8.27
C TRP A 252 -11.98 -26.92 -9.48
N ASP A 253 -13.28 -27.17 -9.51
CA ASP A 253 -13.99 -27.72 -10.65
C ASP A 253 -15.10 -26.71 -10.99
N GLU A 254 -15.28 -26.40 -12.27
CA GLU A 254 -16.28 -25.45 -12.75
C GLU A 254 -17.57 -26.14 -13.22
N GLY A 255 -17.65 -27.47 -13.07
CA GLY A 255 -18.91 -28.19 -13.12
C GLY A 255 -19.91 -27.70 -12.06
N PRO A 256 -21.22 -27.94 -12.25
CA PRO A 256 -22.25 -27.56 -11.28
C PRO A 256 -22.03 -28.32 -9.98
N LEU A 257 -21.47 -27.63 -8.98
CA LEU A 257 -21.38 -28.14 -7.62
C LEU A 257 -22.78 -28.42 -7.09
N ASP A 258 -23.03 -29.64 -6.59
CA ASP A 258 -24.23 -29.93 -5.81
C ASP A 258 -24.12 -29.25 -4.44
N THR A 259 -24.45 -27.96 -4.42
CA THR A 259 -24.48 -27.13 -3.22
C THR A 259 -25.76 -27.30 -2.41
N SER A 260 -26.72 -28.12 -2.86
CA SER A 260 -28.03 -28.30 -2.21
C SER A 260 -27.92 -28.79 -0.76
N GLN A 261 -26.82 -29.48 -0.43
CA GLN A 261 -26.53 -30.04 0.90
C GLN A 261 -25.54 -29.18 1.72
N LEU A 262 -24.97 -28.12 1.16
CA LEU A 262 -23.96 -27.29 1.83
C LEU A 262 -24.57 -26.03 2.44
N VAL A 263 -24.54 -25.92 3.77
CA VAL A 263 -24.89 -24.68 4.48
C VAL A 263 -23.96 -23.56 4.02
N PRO A 264 -24.46 -22.43 3.46
CA PRO A 264 -23.61 -21.34 3.00
C PRO A 264 -22.71 -20.76 4.09
N VAL A 265 -21.51 -20.31 3.72
CA VAL A 265 -20.65 -19.52 4.62
C VAL A 265 -21.07 -18.05 4.67
N ARG A 266 -20.84 -17.44 5.83
CA ARG A 266 -21.10 -16.04 6.11
C ARG A 266 -19.79 -15.34 6.45
N ILE A 267 -19.39 -14.36 5.64
CA ILE A 267 -18.01 -13.88 5.59
C ILE A 267 -17.88 -12.60 6.42
N ALA A 268 -16.83 -12.51 7.24
CA ALA A 268 -16.37 -11.26 7.84
C ALA A 268 -15.23 -10.65 7.00
N PHE A 269 -15.56 -9.65 6.20
CA PHE A 269 -14.60 -8.84 5.46
C PHE A 269 -14.00 -7.76 6.37
N VAL A 270 -12.69 -7.82 6.60
CA VAL A 270 -11.93 -6.73 7.24
C VAL A 270 -11.31 -5.85 6.16
N LEU A 271 -11.87 -4.65 6.01
CA LEU A 271 -11.47 -3.69 4.99
C LEU A 271 -10.48 -2.70 5.61
N VAL A 272 -9.22 -2.74 5.16
CA VAL A 272 -8.10 -1.95 5.72
C VAL A 272 -7.75 -0.83 4.75
N VAL A 273 -8.20 0.39 5.04
CA VAL A 273 -8.28 1.48 4.04
C VAL A 273 -7.60 2.77 4.50
N HIS A 274 -7.04 3.50 3.52
CA HIS A 274 -6.33 4.76 3.73
C HIS A 274 -6.33 5.60 2.44
N GLY A 275 -5.92 6.87 2.54
CA GLY A 275 -5.82 7.77 1.40
C GLY A 275 -7.15 8.47 1.06
N ARG A 276 -7.36 8.79 -0.22
CA ARG A 276 -8.44 9.66 -0.70
C ARG A 276 -9.48 9.00 -1.61
N ALA A 277 -9.26 7.75 -2.03
CA ALA A 277 -10.01 7.06 -3.08
C ALA A 277 -11.41 6.56 -2.62
N SER A 278 -12.20 7.39 -1.93
CA SER A 278 -13.49 6.99 -1.33
C SER A 278 -14.48 6.42 -2.35
N ARG A 279 -14.57 7.00 -3.56
CA ARG A 279 -15.44 6.49 -4.62
C ARG A 279 -15.00 5.11 -5.16
N GLN A 280 -13.70 4.82 -5.24
CA GLN A 280 -13.22 3.49 -5.60
C GLN A 280 -13.44 2.48 -4.46
N PHE A 281 -13.30 2.90 -3.20
CA PHE A 281 -13.66 2.08 -2.04
C PHE A 281 -15.16 1.74 -2.01
N MET A 282 -16.05 2.71 -2.24
CA MET A 282 -17.50 2.49 -2.35
C MET A 282 -17.85 1.55 -3.51
N ARG A 283 -17.12 1.64 -4.64
CA ARG A 283 -17.27 0.74 -5.78
C ARG A 283 -16.87 -0.70 -5.44
N LEU A 284 -15.72 -0.89 -4.79
CA LEU A 284 -15.29 -2.18 -4.26
C LEU A 284 -16.34 -2.75 -3.29
N PHE A 285 -16.78 -1.94 -2.32
CA PHE A 285 -17.79 -2.34 -1.34
C PHE A 285 -19.08 -2.83 -2.04
N LYS A 286 -19.59 -2.08 -3.02
CA LYS A 286 -20.75 -2.50 -3.83
C LYS A 286 -20.53 -3.84 -4.53
N ALA A 287 -19.34 -4.08 -5.08
CA ALA A 287 -18.99 -5.32 -5.78
C ALA A 287 -18.84 -6.55 -4.86
N ILE A 288 -18.68 -6.36 -3.54
CA ILE A 288 -18.56 -7.45 -2.55
C ILE A 288 -19.74 -7.49 -1.55
N TYR A 289 -20.75 -6.62 -1.68
CA TYR A 289 -21.82 -6.49 -0.70
C TYR A 289 -22.85 -7.62 -0.83
N HIS A 290 -23.14 -8.27 0.30
CA HIS A 290 -24.27 -9.19 0.47
C HIS A 290 -24.82 -9.08 1.89
N THR A 291 -26.13 -9.24 2.06
CA THR A 291 -26.81 -9.07 3.36
C THR A 291 -26.45 -10.15 4.38
N SER A 292 -26.03 -11.34 3.93
CA SER A 292 -25.59 -12.45 4.80
C SER A 292 -24.15 -12.32 5.31
N HIS A 293 -23.37 -11.38 4.78
CA HIS A 293 -21.97 -11.14 5.16
C HIS A 293 -21.84 -9.93 6.08
N TYR A 294 -20.63 -9.72 6.60
CA TYR A 294 -20.31 -8.70 7.58
C TYR A 294 -19.06 -7.92 7.14
N TYR A 295 -19.05 -6.61 7.40
CA TYR A 295 -17.99 -5.71 6.94
C TYR A 295 -17.46 -4.89 8.12
N TYR A 296 -16.23 -5.17 8.56
CA TYR A 296 -15.58 -4.43 9.63
C TYR A 296 -14.44 -3.58 9.04
N ILE A 297 -14.59 -2.26 9.11
CA ILE A 297 -13.77 -1.33 8.35
C ILE A 297 -12.80 -0.61 9.28
N HIS A 298 -11.50 -0.79 9.03
CA HIS A 298 -10.43 -0.01 9.66
C HIS A 298 -9.99 1.10 8.70
N VAL A 299 -10.03 2.35 9.16
CA VAL A 299 -9.47 3.49 8.42
C VAL A 299 -8.25 4.02 9.16
N ASP A 300 -7.12 4.11 8.45
CA ASP A 300 -5.87 4.64 8.99
C ASP A 300 -6.09 5.98 9.70
N LYS A 301 -5.48 6.15 10.88
CA LYS A 301 -5.64 7.31 11.76
C LYS A 301 -5.36 8.66 11.07
N ARG A 302 -4.59 8.67 9.98
CA ARG A 302 -4.23 9.86 9.19
C ARG A 302 -5.24 10.20 8.08
N SER A 303 -6.17 9.30 7.75
CA SER A 303 -7.11 9.45 6.62
C SER A 303 -8.50 9.90 7.10
N ASN A 304 -8.61 11.14 7.62
CA ASN A 304 -9.85 11.63 8.25
C ASN A 304 -11.01 11.84 7.28
N PHE A 305 -10.76 12.38 6.08
CA PHE A 305 -11.75 12.41 5.00
C PHE A 305 -12.39 11.04 4.79
N LEU A 306 -11.57 10.01 4.53
CA LEU A 306 -12.06 8.65 4.29
C LEU A 306 -12.78 8.05 5.50
N GLN A 307 -12.41 8.42 6.74
CA GLN A 307 -13.13 8.02 7.95
C GLN A 307 -14.57 8.57 7.96
N ARG A 308 -14.78 9.83 7.54
CA ARG A 308 -16.12 10.43 7.44
C ARG A 308 -16.97 9.71 6.39
N GLU A 309 -16.41 9.48 5.22
CA GLU A 309 -17.07 8.76 4.11
C GLU A 309 -17.47 7.33 4.53
N VAL A 310 -16.58 6.63 5.24
CA VAL A 310 -16.79 5.26 5.76
C VAL A 310 -17.85 5.23 6.87
N LEU A 311 -17.89 6.23 7.76
CA LEU A 311 -18.94 6.34 8.78
C LEU A 311 -20.32 6.61 8.14
N SER A 312 -20.38 7.48 7.13
CA SER A 312 -21.60 7.74 6.37
C SER A 312 -22.11 6.49 5.66
N LEU A 313 -21.21 5.68 5.09
CA LEU A 313 -21.55 4.36 4.52
C LEU A 313 -22.07 3.39 5.60
N ALA A 314 -21.36 3.26 6.73
CA ALA A 314 -21.74 2.32 7.78
C ALA A 314 -23.11 2.62 8.40
N GLY A 315 -23.49 3.89 8.51
CA GLY A 315 -24.82 4.30 8.98
C GLY A 315 -26.01 3.83 8.13
N GLN A 316 -25.76 3.32 6.92
CA GLN A 316 -26.80 2.85 5.98
C GLN A 316 -27.07 1.33 6.07
N TYR A 317 -26.21 0.54 6.72
CA TYR A 317 -26.24 -0.92 6.64
C TYR A 317 -26.00 -1.60 8.01
N PRO A 318 -26.92 -2.42 8.54
CA PRO A 318 -26.79 -3.02 9.88
C PRO A 318 -25.65 -4.06 9.98
N ASN A 319 -25.20 -4.60 8.84
CA ASN A 319 -24.08 -5.55 8.74
C ASN A 319 -22.72 -4.88 8.45
N VAL A 320 -22.62 -3.55 8.58
CA VAL A 320 -21.38 -2.78 8.42
C VAL A 320 -21.02 -2.09 9.73
N ARG A 321 -19.76 -2.20 10.16
CA ARG A 321 -19.22 -1.55 11.36
C ARG A 321 -17.85 -0.95 11.06
N VAL A 322 -17.49 0.11 11.77
CA VAL A 322 -16.18 0.78 11.66
C VAL A 322 -15.41 0.55 12.96
N THR A 323 -14.09 0.38 12.91
CA THR A 323 -13.28 0.21 14.12
C THR A 323 -13.35 1.50 14.97
N PRO A 324 -13.80 1.47 16.23
CA PRO A 324 -13.87 2.67 17.08
C PRO A 324 -12.47 3.17 17.49
N TRP A 325 -11.47 2.30 17.36
CA TRP A 325 -10.05 2.59 17.46
C TRP A 325 -9.44 2.70 16.05
N ARG A 326 -8.44 3.57 15.87
CA ARG A 326 -7.72 3.76 14.60
C ARG A 326 -6.22 3.76 14.84
N MET A 327 -5.47 3.12 13.95
CA MET A 327 -4.00 3.03 13.99
C MET A 327 -3.40 3.70 12.75
N ALA A 328 -2.17 4.20 12.86
CA ALA A 328 -1.42 4.73 11.71
C ALA A 328 -0.62 3.57 11.08
N THR A 329 -1.31 2.68 10.36
CA THR A 329 -0.76 1.48 9.73
C THR A 329 0.19 1.87 8.59
N ILE A 330 1.46 2.09 8.93
CA ILE A 330 2.53 2.40 7.97
C ILE A 330 2.94 1.16 7.16
N TRP A 331 3.52 1.38 5.98
CA TRP A 331 4.08 0.28 5.17
C TRP A 331 5.13 -0.47 5.99
N GLY A 332 5.01 -1.80 6.08
CA GLY A 332 5.90 -2.65 6.88
C GLY A 332 5.70 -2.58 8.41
N GLY A 333 4.77 -1.75 8.91
CA GLY A 333 4.57 -1.49 10.33
C GLY A 333 4.18 -2.73 11.15
N ALA A 334 4.69 -2.80 12.39
CA ALA A 334 4.24 -3.73 13.41
C ALA A 334 2.74 -3.58 13.69
N SER A 335 2.24 -2.35 13.65
CA SER A 335 0.84 -1.98 13.89
C SER A 335 -0.17 -2.64 12.96
N LEU A 336 0.25 -3.12 11.77
CA LEU A 336 -0.63 -3.87 10.87
C LEU A 336 -1.07 -5.22 11.46
N LEU A 337 -0.17 -5.96 12.13
CA LEU A 337 -0.56 -7.19 12.81
C LEU A 337 -1.40 -6.89 14.05
N THR A 338 -1.05 -5.86 14.82
CA THR A 338 -1.82 -5.44 16.01
C THR A 338 -3.26 -5.04 15.63
N MET A 339 -3.43 -4.39 14.47
CA MET A 339 -4.73 -4.08 13.87
C MET A 339 -5.50 -5.35 13.51
N TYR A 340 -4.87 -6.32 12.83
CA TYR A 340 -5.55 -7.59 12.49
C TYR A 340 -5.96 -8.37 13.73
N LEU A 341 -5.06 -8.58 14.69
CA LEU A 341 -5.34 -9.32 15.93
C LEU A 341 -6.46 -8.68 16.75
N ARG A 342 -6.49 -7.35 16.85
CA ARG A 342 -7.57 -6.64 17.54
C ARG A 342 -8.90 -6.69 16.77
N SER A 343 -8.86 -6.62 15.44
CA SER A 343 -10.07 -6.78 14.62
C SER A 343 -10.66 -8.19 14.74
N MET A 344 -9.80 -9.21 14.83
CA MET A 344 -10.19 -10.60 15.11
C MET A 344 -10.81 -10.74 16.51
N GLU A 345 -10.20 -10.13 17.53
CA GLU A 345 -10.73 -10.11 18.90
C GLU A 345 -12.10 -9.42 18.98
N ASP A 346 -12.28 -8.26 18.33
CA ASP A 346 -13.56 -7.56 18.25
C ASP A 346 -14.62 -8.42 17.53
N LEU A 347 -14.27 -9.02 16.39
CA LEU A 347 -15.16 -9.89 15.60
C LEU A 347 -15.59 -11.17 16.32
N LEU A 348 -14.76 -11.73 17.20
CA LEU A 348 -15.14 -12.88 18.03
C LEU A 348 -16.12 -12.50 19.15
N LYS A 349 -16.04 -11.26 19.65
CA LYS A 349 -16.91 -10.72 20.71
C LYS A 349 -18.27 -10.22 20.21
N MET A 350 -18.42 -9.93 18.91
CA MET A 350 -19.70 -9.59 18.29
C MET A 350 -20.60 -10.83 18.20
N ALA A 351 -21.33 -11.12 19.29
CA ALA A 351 -22.20 -12.29 19.40
C ALA A 351 -23.35 -12.32 18.36
N ASP A 352 -23.73 -11.16 17.82
CA ASP A 352 -24.70 -11.04 16.73
C ASP A 352 -24.12 -11.36 15.35
N TRP A 353 -22.79 -11.49 15.23
CA TRP A 353 -22.06 -11.75 14.00
C TRP A 353 -21.46 -13.17 14.00
N SER A 354 -22.29 -14.18 13.70
CA SER A 354 -21.88 -15.58 13.54
C SER A 354 -21.26 -15.87 12.16
N TRP A 355 -20.17 -15.18 11.83
CA TRP A 355 -19.34 -15.40 10.63
C TRP A 355 -18.51 -16.70 10.70
N ASP A 356 -18.11 -17.23 9.55
CA ASP A 356 -17.29 -18.45 9.38
C ASP A 356 -15.85 -18.17 8.94
N PHE A 357 -15.66 -17.16 8.08
CA PHE A 357 -14.36 -16.79 7.50
C PHE A 357 -14.01 -15.33 7.75
N PHE A 358 -12.74 -15.08 8.06
CA PHE A 358 -12.10 -13.78 8.03
C PHE A 358 -11.41 -13.57 6.68
N ILE A 359 -11.71 -12.47 5.97
CA ILE A 359 -11.02 -12.09 4.71
C ILE A 359 -10.54 -10.65 4.82
N ASN A 360 -9.25 -10.39 4.59
CA ASN A 360 -8.71 -9.03 4.50
C ASN A 360 -8.68 -8.49 3.06
N LEU A 361 -9.06 -7.22 2.87
CA LEU A 361 -8.96 -6.49 1.60
C LEU A 361 -8.48 -5.06 1.85
N SER A 362 -7.69 -4.47 0.94
CA SER A 362 -7.49 -3.01 0.93
C SER A 362 -8.39 -2.35 -0.10
N ALA A 363 -8.50 -1.01 -0.08
CA ALA A 363 -9.26 -0.23 -1.09
C ALA A 363 -8.71 -0.33 -2.54
N ALA A 364 -7.70 -1.17 -2.77
CA ALA A 364 -7.06 -1.43 -4.06
C ALA A 364 -7.08 -2.93 -4.43
N ASP A 365 -7.74 -3.78 -3.65
CA ASP A 365 -8.15 -5.12 -4.09
C ASP A 365 -9.46 -5.01 -4.90
N TYR A 366 -9.78 -6.04 -5.70
CA TYR A 366 -11.07 -6.17 -6.38
C TYR A 366 -11.45 -7.64 -6.56
N PRO A 367 -12.75 -8.02 -6.51
CA PRO A 367 -13.18 -9.36 -6.88
C PRO A 367 -12.90 -9.65 -8.37
N ILE A 368 -12.59 -10.91 -8.67
CA ILE A 368 -12.43 -11.43 -10.05
C ILE A 368 -13.35 -12.65 -10.32
N ARG A 369 -14.24 -12.95 -9.37
CA ARG A 369 -15.28 -13.99 -9.40
C ARG A 369 -16.50 -13.47 -8.63
N THR A 370 -17.68 -14.05 -8.82
CA THR A 370 -18.90 -13.58 -8.14
C THR A 370 -18.93 -14.00 -6.66
N ASN A 371 -19.78 -13.32 -5.87
CA ASN A 371 -20.07 -13.71 -4.49
C ASN A 371 -20.44 -15.20 -4.38
N ASP A 372 -21.28 -15.68 -5.27
CA ASP A 372 -21.88 -17.02 -5.16
C ASP A 372 -20.84 -18.11 -5.44
N GLN A 373 -19.91 -17.84 -6.36
CA GLN A 373 -18.74 -18.70 -6.59
C GLN A 373 -17.82 -18.74 -5.35
N LEU A 374 -17.59 -17.60 -4.70
CA LEU A 374 -16.78 -17.52 -3.47
C LEU A 374 -17.46 -18.27 -2.31
N VAL A 375 -18.76 -18.07 -2.11
CA VAL A 375 -19.54 -18.74 -1.06
C VAL A 375 -19.60 -20.25 -1.31
N ALA A 376 -19.83 -20.72 -2.55
CA ALA A 376 -19.81 -22.14 -2.89
C ALA A 376 -18.45 -22.79 -2.60
N PHE A 377 -17.34 -22.14 -3.01
CA PHE A 377 -15.99 -22.64 -2.74
C PHE A 377 -15.69 -22.74 -1.23
N LEU A 378 -15.96 -21.67 -0.48
CA LEU A 378 -15.67 -21.62 0.95
C LEU A 378 -16.60 -22.51 1.78
N SER A 379 -17.83 -22.76 1.31
CA SER A 379 -18.74 -23.72 1.97
C SER A 379 -18.25 -25.16 1.82
N LYS A 380 -17.66 -25.52 0.67
CA LYS A 380 -17.01 -26.82 0.44
C LYS A 380 -15.75 -27.02 1.30
N TYR A 381 -15.00 -25.94 1.57
CA TYR A 381 -13.71 -25.98 2.27
C TYR A 381 -13.73 -25.23 3.62
N ARG A 382 -14.85 -25.27 4.36
CA ARG A 382 -15.13 -24.42 5.54
C ARG A 382 -14.05 -24.40 6.62
N ASN A 383 -13.38 -25.52 6.83
CA ASN A 383 -12.40 -25.72 7.90
C ASN A 383 -10.94 -25.52 7.43
N MET A 384 -10.72 -24.95 6.25
CA MET A 384 -9.39 -24.72 5.67
C MET A 384 -8.92 -23.28 5.85
N ASN A 385 -7.59 -23.08 5.86
CA ASN A 385 -6.95 -21.78 5.99
C ASN A 385 -6.11 -21.49 4.75
N PHE A 386 -6.47 -20.43 4.03
CA PHE A 386 -5.94 -20.08 2.72
C PHE A 386 -4.89 -18.97 2.85
N ILE A 387 -3.64 -19.39 3.00
CA ILE A 387 -2.45 -18.52 3.09
C ILE A 387 -1.48 -18.90 1.97
N LYS A 388 -0.63 -17.97 1.52
CA LYS A 388 0.35 -18.25 0.46
C LYS A 388 1.76 -18.08 0.98
N SER A 389 2.54 -19.17 0.96
CA SER A 389 3.96 -19.19 1.28
C SER A 389 4.82 -18.60 0.15
N HIS A 390 6.09 -18.34 0.44
CA HIS A 390 7.04 -17.78 -0.52
C HIS A 390 7.58 -18.81 -1.54
N GLY A 391 7.48 -20.11 -1.23
CA GLY A 391 7.74 -21.22 -2.17
C GLY A 391 9.18 -21.30 -2.70
N ARG A 392 10.18 -21.01 -1.86
CA ARG A 392 11.62 -20.94 -2.21
C ARG A 392 12.51 -21.38 -1.04
N ASP A 393 13.82 -21.15 -1.15
CA ASP A 393 14.79 -21.22 -0.04
C ASP A 393 14.38 -20.29 1.12
N ASN A 394 14.09 -20.89 2.28
CA ASN A 394 13.62 -20.21 3.48
C ASN A 394 14.70 -19.35 4.15
N ALA A 395 15.97 -19.81 4.14
CA ALA A 395 17.05 -19.05 4.78
C ALA A 395 17.24 -17.68 4.11
N ARG A 396 17.06 -17.61 2.78
CA ARG A 396 17.04 -16.37 2.01
C ARG A 396 15.74 -15.55 2.21
N PHE A 397 14.59 -16.19 2.42
CA PHE A 397 13.35 -15.48 2.78
C PHE A 397 13.54 -14.73 4.11
N ILE A 398 13.94 -15.42 5.18
CA ILE A 398 14.23 -14.86 6.51
C ILE A 398 15.11 -13.60 6.41
N ARG A 399 16.25 -13.69 5.69
CA ARG A 399 17.18 -12.56 5.52
C ARG A 399 16.64 -11.40 4.68
N LYS A 400 15.78 -11.63 3.67
CA LYS A 400 15.23 -10.54 2.83
C LYS A 400 14.02 -9.84 3.45
N GLN A 401 13.27 -10.54 4.30
CA GLN A 401 12.24 -9.94 5.15
C GLN A 401 12.83 -9.21 6.39
N GLY A 402 14.09 -9.48 6.75
CA GLY A 402 14.70 -8.95 7.97
C GLY A 402 14.15 -9.60 9.24
N LEU A 403 13.67 -10.85 9.17
CA LEU A 403 13.17 -11.57 10.36
C LEU A 403 14.27 -11.82 11.39
N ASP A 404 15.53 -11.88 10.95
CA ASP A 404 16.76 -11.91 11.75
C ASP A 404 17.15 -10.55 12.37
N ARG A 405 16.35 -9.49 12.17
CA ARG A 405 16.59 -8.14 12.71
C ARG A 405 15.48 -7.73 13.69
N LEU A 406 15.86 -6.97 14.70
CA LEU A 406 14.94 -6.35 15.66
C LEU A 406 14.47 -5.01 15.11
N PHE A 407 13.15 -4.82 15.01
CA PHE A 407 12.52 -3.56 14.63
C PHE A 407 11.62 -3.00 15.74
N TYR A 408 11.38 -1.70 15.73
CA TYR A 408 10.41 -1.05 16.61
C TYR A 408 9.64 0.07 15.91
N GLU A 409 8.34 0.22 16.20
CA GLU A 409 7.47 1.24 15.61
C GLU A 409 7.24 2.41 16.58
N CYS A 410 7.79 3.59 16.27
CA CYS A 410 7.45 4.85 16.93
C CYS A 410 7.66 6.05 15.99
N ASP A 411 7.05 7.21 16.29
CA ASP A 411 7.01 8.40 15.41
C ASP A 411 6.50 8.12 13.97
N THR A 412 5.63 7.11 13.81
CA THR A 412 5.18 6.53 12.51
C THR A 412 6.33 6.13 11.57
N HIS A 413 7.39 5.54 12.14
CA HIS A 413 8.52 4.97 11.42
C HIS A 413 8.91 3.61 12.00
N MET A 414 9.41 2.67 11.17
CA MET A 414 9.98 1.39 11.63
C MET A 414 11.51 1.49 11.76
N TRP A 415 11.98 1.62 12.98
CA TRP A 415 13.40 1.73 13.33
C TRP A 415 14.06 0.35 13.38
N ARG A 416 15.20 0.17 12.71
CA ARG A 416 16.04 -1.04 12.87
C ARG A 416 16.96 -0.83 14.07
N LEU A 417 16.93 -1.75 15.04
CA LEU A 417 17.64 -1.59 16.32
C LEU A 417 18.84 -2.53 16.50
N GLY A 418 18.94 -3.59 15.70
CA GLY A 418 20.03 -4.56 15.72
C GLY A 418 19.59 -5.94 15.25
N ASP A 419 20.36 -6.96 15.62
CA ASP A 419 20.17 -8.35 15.18
C ASP A 419 19.53 -9.20 16.27
N ARG A 420 18.83 -10.26 15.87
CA ARG A 420 18.21 -11.25 16.79
C ARG A 420 18.26 -12.66 16.21
N LYS A 421 18.25 -13.66 17.09
CA LYS A 421 18.08 -15.06 16.69
C LYS A 421 16.63 -15.31 16.24
N ILE A 422 16.46 -16.30 15.35
CA ILE A 422 15.16 -16.95 15.12
C ILE A 422 14.94 -17.97 16.26
N PRO A 423 13.73 -18.06 16.86
CA PRO A 423 13.51 -18.98 17.97
C PRO A 423 13.63 -20.45 17.57
N GLU A 424 14.26 -21.26 18.41
CA GLU A 424 14.42 -22.69 18.19
C GLU A 424 13.10 -23.46 18.42
N GLY A 425 12.98 -24.65 17.82
CA GLY A 425 11.84 -25.56 18.02
C GLY A 425 10.66 -25.39 17.06
N ILE A 426 10.63 -24.33 16.24
CA ILE A 426 9.58 -24.04 15.26
C ILE A 426 10.11 -23.94 13.82
N ALA A 427 9.25 -24.23 12.85
CA ALA A 427 9.47 -23.90 11.44
C ALA A 427 8.93 -22.49 11.14
N VAL A 428 9.79 -21.54 10.78
CA VAL A 428 9.35 -20.21 10.32
C VAL A 428 8.99 -20.27 8.84
N ASP A 429 7.86 -19.66 8.46
CA ASP A 429 7.45 -19.47 7.06
C ASP A 429 6.82 -18.08 6.87
N GLY A 430 6.68 -17.67 5.62
CA GLY A 430 5.82 -16.56 5.23
C GLY A 430 5.64 -16.44 3.73
N GLY A 431 4.96 -15.37 3.30
CA GLY A 431 4.74 -15.04 1.90
C GLY A 431 3.83 -13.83 1.76
N SER A 432 2.54 -14.04 1.49
CA SER A 432 1.59 -12.95 1.36
C SER A 432 0.82 -12.66 2.66
N ASP A 433 0.72 -11.38 3.00
CA ASP A 433 -0.15 -10.81 4.03
C ASP A 433 -1.65 -10.80 3.67
N TRP A 434 -2.03 -11.26 2.47
CA TRP A 434 -3.42 -11.39 2.02
C TRP A 434 -3.84 -12.85 2.14
N PHE A 435 -4.96 -13.12 2.82
CA PHE A 435 -5.37 -14.46 3.21
C PHE A 435 -6.88 -14.61 3.41
N LEU A 436 -7.33 -15.84 3.66
CA LEU A 436 -8.66 -16.15 4.18
C LEU A 436 -8.49 -17.16 5.33
N LEU A 437 -8.97 -16.83 6.53
CA LEU A 437 -8.80 -17.67 7.72
C LEU A 437 -10.15 -18.13 8.26
N SER A 438 -10.25 -19.40 8.58
CA SER A 438 -11.41 -20.01 9.24
C SER A 438 -11.56 -19.53 10.69
N ARG A 439 -12.81 -19.37 11.17
CA ARG A 439 -13.09 -18.94 12.55
C ARG A 439 -12.39 -19.76 13.64
N PRO A 440 -12.25 -21.10 13.55
CA PRO A 440 -11.50 -21.88 14.55
C PRO A 440 -10.03 -21.50 14.65
N PHE A 441 -9.36 -21.18 13.52
CA PHE A 441 -7.96 -20.72 13.56
C PHE A 441 -7.85 -19.29 14.07
N VAL A 442 -8.79 -18.41 13.71
CA VAL A 442 -8.84 -17.04 14.25
C VAL A 442 -9.06 -17.04 15.77
N ASP A 443 -9.97 -17.89 16.27
CA ASP A 443 -10.20 -18.09 17.70
C ASP A 443 -8.95 -18.61 18.42
N TYR A 444 -8.30 -19.65 17.88
CA TYR A 444 -7.03 -20.15 18.39
C TYR A 444 -5.95 -19.05 18.47
N VAL A 445 -5.77 -18.26 17.40
CA VAL A 445 -4.80 -17.16 17.35
C VAL A 445 -5.10 -16.07 18.37
N VAL A 446 -6.37 -15.73 18.62
CA VAL A 446 -6.75 -14.71 19.61
C VAL A 446 -6.66 -15.25 21.03
N ASN A 447 -7.35 -16.35 21.32
CA ASN A 447 -7.69 -16.83 22.66
C ASN A 447 -6.73 -17.88 23.23
N SER A 448 -5.89 -18.55 22.42
CA SER A 448 -4.91 -19.50 22.98
C SER A 448 -3.90 -18.80 23.88
N ARG A 449 -3.56 -19.50 24.97
CA ARG A 449 -2.55 -19.14 25.97
C ARG A 449 -1.29 -20.01 25.88
N ASP A 450 -1.21 -20.87 24.87
CA ASP A 450 -0.02 -21.70 24.66
C ASP A 450 1.23 -20.86 24.36
N GLU A 451 2.40 -21.48 24.53
CA GLU A 451 3.69 -20.83 24.34
C GLU A 451 3.99 -20.46 22.87
N LEU A 452 3.36 -21.12 21.88
CA LEU A 452 3.51 -20.79 20.47
C LEU A 452 2.82 -19.46 20.15
N VAL A 453 1.54 -19.34 20.49
CA VAL A 453 0.76 -18.12 20.26
C VAL A 453 1.29 -16.97 21.11
N THR A 454 1.65 -17.23 22.38
CA THR A 454 2.23 -16.21 23.27
C THR A 454 3.61 -15.76 22.80
N GLY A 455 4.50 -16.70 22.46
CA GLY A 455 5.84 -16.44 21.96
C GLY A 455 5.84 -15.71 20.62
N MET A 456 4.98 -16.12 19.67
CA MET A 456 4.84 -15.46 18.38
C MET A 456 4.24 -14.06 18.48
N LYS A 457 3.21 -13.83 19.30
CA LYS A 457 2.70 -12.46 19.58
C LYS A 457 3.83 -11.55 20.08
N ARG A 458 4.72 -12.05 20.94
CA ARG A 458 5.89 -11.32 21.47
C ARG A 458 6.95 -11.05 20.41
N PHE A 459 7.36 -12.07 19.64
CA PHE A 459 8.37 -11.94 18.58
C PHE A 459 7.91 -10.99 17.46
N TYR A 460 6.66 -11.13 17.01
CA TYR A 460 6.11 -10.34 15.91
C TYR A 460 5.73 -8.90 16.28
N SER A 461 5.64 -8.56 17.58
CA SER A 461 5.54 -7.16 18.04
C SER A 461 6.77 -6.29 17.70
N TYR A 462 7.90 -6.92 17.39
CA TYR A 462 9.18 -6.24 17.09
C TYR A 462 9.74 -6.63 15.71
N THR A 463 8.84 -6.81 14.73
CA THR A 463 9.14 -7.38 13.41
C THR A 463 8.64 -6.49 12.28
N LEU A 464 9.45 -6.34 11.22
CA LEU A 464 9.06 -5.71 9.95
C LEU A 464 8.13 -6.65 9.15
N LEU A 465 7.10 -6.10 8.50
CA LEU A 465 6.13 -6.87 7.68
C LEU A 465 5.53 -8.09 8.41
N PRO A 466 5.08 -7.96 9.68
CA PRO A 466 4.76 -9.12 10.52
C PRO A 466 3.62 -9.98 9.97
N ALA A 467 2.65 -9.37 9.29
CA ALA A 467 1.51 -10.07 8.69
C ALA A 467 1.91 -10.97 7.51
N GLU A 468 3.08 -10.78 6.90
CA GLU A 468 3.59 -11.65 5.83
C GLU A 468 4.15 -12.99 6.36
N SER A 469 4.25 -13.22 7.68
CA SER A 469 4.82 -14.46 8.24
C SER A 469 4.26 -14.95 9.59
N PHE A 470 3.62 -14.07 10.38
CA PHE A 470 3.01 -14.47 11.67
C PHE A 470 1.98 -15.59 11.51
N PHE A 471 1.01 -15.42 10.60
CA PHE A 471 -0.09 -16.39 10.44
C PHE A 471 0.40 -17.73 9.89
N HIS A 472 1.37 -17.71 8.98
CA HIS A 472 2.04 -18.91 8.45
C HIS A 472 2.78 -19.66 9.55
N THR A 473 3.66 -18.95 10.28
CA THR A 473 4.48 -19.54 11.35
C THR A 473 3.62 -20.08 12.51
N VAL A 474 2.53 -19.40 12.88
CA VAL A 474 1.60 -19.92 13.89
C VAL A 474 0.83 -21.12 13.35
N LEU A 475 0.28 -21.07 12.12
CA LEU A 475 -0.49 -22.18 11.56
C LEU A 475 0.37 -23.46 11.41
N GLU A 476 1.54 -23.36 10.77
CA GLU A 476 2.42 -24.50 10.49
C GLU A 476 2.96 -25.21 11.74
N ASN A 477 3.00 -24.52 12.90
CA ASN A 477 3.46 -25.11 14.15
C ASN A 477 2.33 -25.40 15.15
N SER A 478 1.09 -24.96 14.88
CA SER A 478 -0.08 -25.28 15.69
C SER A 478 -0.61 -26.69 15.44
N ALA A 479 -1.48 -27.19 16.32
CA ALA A 479 -2.25 -28.41 16.08
C ALA A 479 -3.18 -28.31 14.84
N LEU A 480 -3.45 -27.10 14.35
CA LEU A 480 -4.28 -26.84 13.16
C LEU A 480 -3.48 -26.87 11.84
N CYS A 481 -2.19 -27.20 11.86
CA CYS A 481 -1.33 -27.20 10.66
C CYS A 481 -1.88 -28.03 9.48
N GLY A 482 -2.62 -29.11 9.76
CA GLY A 482 -3.32 -29.94 8.75
C GLY A 482 -4.47 -29.26 8.01
N THR A 483 -4.75 -27.97 8.27
CA THR A 483 -5.77 -27.16 7.57
C THR A 483 -5.18 -26.16 6.58
N MET A 484 -3.86 -26.09 6.44
CA MET A 484 -3.17 -25.12 5.59
C MET A 484 -3.26 -25.48 4.10
N VAL A 485 -3.85 -24.60 3.30
CA VAL A 485 -3.83 -24.66 1.83
C VAL A 485 -2.90 -23.56 1.31
N ASP A 486 -1.82 -23.93 0.60
CA ASP A 486 -0.81 -22.99 0.05
C ASP A 486 -1.30 -22.25 -1.23
N ASN A 487 -2.47 -21.61 -1.11
CA ASN A 487 -3.04 -20.68 -2.07
C ASN A 487 -3.97 -19.72 -1.32
N ASN A 488 -3.63 -18.44 -1.27
CA ASN A 488 -4.44 -17.40 -0.63
C ASN A 488 -5.62 -16.88 -1.49
N LEU A 489 -5.88 -17.55 -2.62
CA LEU A 489 -6.93 -17.20 -3.58
C LEU A 489 -6.79 -15.80 -4.20
N ARG A 490 -5.59 -15.19 -4.15
CA ARG A 490 -5.29 -13.87 -4.74
C ARG A 490 -4.47 -14.01 -6.03
N LEU A 491 -4.72 -13.09 -6.97
CA LEU A 491 -3.77 -12.74 -8.04
C LEU A 491 -3.09 -11.40 -7.72
N THR A 492 -1.78 -11.41 -7.48
CA THR A 492 -1.03 -10.22 -7.07
C THR A 492 -0.06 -9.77 -8.17
N ASN A 493 -0.21 -8.53 -8.66
CA ASN A 493 0.48 -8.05 -9.86
C ASN A 493 1.97 -7.67 -9.63
N TRP A 494 2.80 -8.65 -9.34
CA TRP A 494 4.23 -8.48 -9.12
C TRP A 494 5.02 -8.29 -10.42
N ASN A 495 5.40 -7.05 -10.73
CA ASN A 495 6.50 -6.75 -11.66
C ASN A 495 7.64 -6.06 -10.89
N ARG A 496 8.67 -6.83 -10.53
CA ARG A 496 9.76 -6.39 -9.64
C ARG A 496 10.68 -5.34 -10.27
N LYS A 497 10.79 -5.29 -11.61
CA LYS A 497 11.55 -4.24 -12.33
C LYS A 497 10.95 -2.84 -12.14
N LEU A 498 9.66 -2.76 -11.79
CA LEU A 498 8.94 -1.50 -11.58
C LEU A 498 8.63 -1.25 -10.09
N GLY A 499 8.25 -2.28 -9.34
CA GLY A 499 7.75 -2.17 -7.96
C GLY A 499 8.80 -2.24 -6.84
N CYS A 500 10.02 -2.70 -7.11
CA CYS A 500 11.11 -2.79 -6.14
C CYS A 500 12.10 -1.63 -6.30
N LYS A 501 11.80 -0.45 -5.76
CA LYS A 501 12.64 0.76 -5.88
C LYS A 501 13.11 1.33 -4.54
N CYS A 502 12.96 0.58 -3.44
CA CYS A 502 13.24 1.03 -2.07
C CYS A 502 12.50 2.33 -1.68
N GLN A 503 11.33 2.58 -2.30
CA GLN A 503 10.56 3.82 -2.17
C GLN A 503 10.12 4.14 -0.73
N TYR A 504 10.09 3.13 0.16
CA TYR A 504 9.66 3.24 1.56
C TYR A 504 10.78 3.57 2.56
N LYS A 505 12.02 3.84 2.11
CA LYS A 505 13.19 4.14 2.98
C LYS A 505 13.02 5.34 3.93
N HIS A 506 12.00 6.19 3.71
CA HIS A 506 11.65 7.30 4.60
C HIS A 506 10.62 6.92 5.69
N ILE A 507 10.02 5.72 5.60
CA ILE A 507 9.02 5.15 6.51
C ILE A 507 9.61 3.99 7.32
N VAL A 508 10.57 3.26 6.75
CA VAL A 508 11.19 2.09 7.39
C VAL A 508 12.71 2.05 7.11
N ASP A 509 13.47 1.50 8.06
CA ASP A 509 14.91 1.22 7.92
C ASP A 509 15.21 -0.03 7.06
N TRP A 510 14.49 -0.19 5.94
CA TRP A 510 14.61 -1.34 5.03
C TRP A 510 14.21 -0.99 3.59
N CYS A 511 14.48 -1.88 2.63
CA CYS A 511 14.04 -1.73 1.24
C CYS A 511 12.86 -2.65 0.90
N GLY A 512 11.74 -2.05 0.52
CA GLY A 512 10.52 -2.76 0.13
C GLY A 512 10.28 -2.89 -1.38
N CYS A 513 9.33 -3.76 -1.71
CA CYS A 513 8.69 -3.87 -3.02
C CYS A 513 7.16 -3.71 -2.86
N SER A 514 6.47 -3.27 -3.92
CA SER A 514 5.00 -3.33 -3.98
C SER A 514 4.49 -3.90 -5.32
N PRO A 515 3.27 -4.49 -5.35
CA PRO A 515 2.59 -4.83 -6.60
C PRO A 515 2.27 -3.60 -7.44
N ASN A 516 2.05 -3.82 -8.73
CA ASN A 516 1.69 -2.77 -9.70
C ASN A 516 0.18 -2.74 -9.90
N ASP A 517 -0.34 -1.67 -10.48
CA ASP A 517 -1.76 -1.58 -10.82
C ASP A 517 -2.05 -2.24 -12.17
N PHE A 518 -3.11 -3.04 -12.23
CA PHE A 518 -3.55 -3.70 -13.46
C PHE A 518 -3.93 -2.71 -14.57
N LYS A 519 -3.90 -3.18 -15.81
CA LYS A 519 -4.24 -2.43 -17.04
C LYS A 519 -5.20 -3.24 -17.92
N PRO A 520 -5.86 -2.64 -18.94
CA PRO A 520 -6.72 -3.38 -19.87
C PRO A 520 -6.08 -4.64 -20.49
N ALA A 521 -4.77 -4.61 -20.74
CA ALA A 521 -4.02 -5.76 -21.25
C ALA A 521 -3.90 -6.94 -20.25
N ASP A 522 -4.18 -6.73 -18.97
CA ASP A 522 -4.16 -7.79 -17.94
C ASP A 522 -5.47 -8.58 -17.85
N LEU A 523 -6.56 -8.13 -18.49
CA LEU A 523 -7.89 -8.75 -18.37
C LEU A 523 -7.91 -10.29 -18.55
N PRO A 524 -7.18 -10.90 -19.52
CA PRO A 524 -7.13 -12.36 -19.68
C PRO A 524 -6.50 -13.11 -18.50
N ARG A 525 -5.79 -12.43 -17.59
CA ARG A 525 -5.19 -13.04 -16.39
C ARG A 525 -6.24 -13.40 -15.33
N PHE A 526 -7.36 -12.67 -15.30
CA PHE A 526 -8.48 -12.95 -14.38
C PHE A 526 -9.29 -14.19 -14.79
N GLN A 527 -9.18 -14.58 -16.07
CA GLN A 527 -9.85 -15.74 -16.66
C GLN A 527 -9.00 -17.03 -16.57
N GLN A 528 -7.87 -17.01 -15.86
CA GLN A 528 -6.99 -18.18 -15.73
C GLN A 528 -7.51 -19.17 -14.67
N VAL A 529 -7.86 -20.37 -15.11
CA VAL A 529 -8.47 -21.44 -14.27
C VAL A 529 -7.42 -22.37 -13.63
N SER A 530 -6.12 -22.06 -13.75
CA SER A 530 -5.02 -22.94 -13.28
C SER A 530 -4.93 -23.08 -11.74
N ARG A 531 -5.58 -22.20 -10.99
CA ARG A 531 -5.84 -22.32 -9.55
C ARG A 531 -7.07 -21.48 -9.17
N PRO A 532 -7.84 -21.84 -8.13
CA PRO A 532 -8.91 -20.98 -7.63
C PRO A 532 -8.34 -19.64 -7.16
N THR A 533 -8.89 -18.55 -7.70
CA THR A 533 -8.62 -17.18 -7.26
C THR A 533 -9.92 -16.37 -7.34
N PHE A 534 -10.19 -15.55 -6.32
CA PHE A 534 -11.45 -14.82 -6.17
C PHE A 534 -11.24 -13.30 -6.06
N PHE A 535 -10.03 -12.85 -5.71
CA PHE A 535 -9.66 -11.43 -5.64
C PHE A 535 -8.32 -11.18 -6.33
N ALA A 536 -8.09 -9.95 -6.79
CA ALA A 536 -6.83 -9.52 -7.36
C ALA A 536 -6.40 -8.13 -6.86
N ARG A 537 -5.09 -7.83 -6.87
CA ARG A 537 -4.54 -6.51 -6.53
C ARG A 537 -3.26 -6.15 -7.33
N LYS A 538 -2.99 -4.89 -7.66
CA LYS A 538 -3.72 -3.66 -7.25
C LYS A 538 -4.59 -3.06 -8.36
N PHE A 539 -5.60 -2.31 -7.94
CA PHE A 539 -6.42 -1.45 -8.78
C PHE A 539 -6.49 -0.04 -8.19
N GLU A 540 -6.09 0.96 -8.97
CA GLU A 540 -6.23 2.38 -8.62
C GLU A 540 -6.94 3.10 -9.79
N ALA A 541 -8.13 3.65 -9.54
CA ALA A 541 -8.93 4.29 -10.59
C ALA A 541 -8.23 5.53 -11.20
N SER A 542 -7.43 6.23 -10.39
CA SER A 542 -6.55 7.33 -10.81
C SER A 542 -5.39 6.91 -11.74
N VAL A 543 -5.15 5.60 -11.85
CA VAL A 543 -4.06 4.97 -12.62
C VAL A 543 -4.59 4.10 -13.77
N SER A 544 -5.76 3.46 -13.63
CA SER A 544 -6.56 2.88 -14.73
C SER A 544 -7.98 2.49 -14.27
N GLN A 545 -8.98 3.37 -14.44
CA GLN A 545 -10.39 2.98 -14.25
C GLN A 545 -10.91 2.02 -15.33
N GLU A 546 -10.29 1.97 -16.52
CA GLU A 546 -10.79 1.19 -17.65
C GLU A 546 -10.83 -0.33 -17.37
N ILE A 547 -9.78 -0.90 -16.74
CA ILE A 547 -9.76 -2.31 -16.37
C ILE A 547 -10.82 -2.64 -15.29
N ILE A 548 -11.10 -1.70 -14.39
CA ILE A 548 -12.14 -1.83 -13.35
C ILE A 548 -13.53 -1.81 -14.00
N ASN A 549 -13.74 -0.94 -15.01
CA ASN A 549 -14.96 -0.92 -15.82
C ASN A 549 -15.18 -2.22 -16.61
N GLN A 550 -14.12 -2.79 -17.19
CA GLN A 550 -14.19 -4.07 -17.91
C GLN A 550 -14.51 -5.22 -16.95
N LEU A 551 -13.89 -5.24 -15.76
CA LEU A 551 -14.07 -6.28 -14.75
C LEU A 551 -15.47 -6.25 -14.12
N ASP A 552 -16.00 -5.07 -13.78
CA ASP A 552 -17.41 -4.91 -13.35
C ASP A 552 -18.37 -5.46 -14.41
N SER A 553 -18.17 -5.07 -15.68
CA SER A 553 -19.05 -5.45 -16.78
C SER A 553 -19.02 -6.96 -17.06
N TYR A 554 -17.90 -7.63 -16.75
CA TYR A 554 -17.72 -9.08 -16.85
C TYR A 554 -18.37 -9.84 -15.68
N LEU A 555 -18.32 -9.31 -14.46
CA LEU A 555 -18.86 -9.98 -13.27
C LEU A 555 -20.35 -9.74 -13.02
N PHE A 556 -20.85 -8.54 -13.34
CA PHE A 556 -22.19 -8.08 -12.96
C PHE A 556 -23.04 -7.59 -14.14
N GLY A 557 -22.52 -7.70 -15.37
CA GLY A 557 -23.14 -7.16 -16.57
C GLY A 557 -22.90 -5.65 -16.75
N ALA A 558 -23.24 -5.15 -17.94
CA ALA A 558 -23.10 -3.72 -18.24
C ALA A 558 -24.20 -2.89 -17.57
N TYR A 559 -23.83 -1.70 -17.09
CA TYR A 559 -24.78 -0.68 -16.65
C TYR A 559 -25.72 -0.25 -17.79
N ALA A 560 -26.94 0.16 -17.45
CA ALA A 560 -27.96 0.58 -18.41
C ALA A 560 -27.46 1.69 -19.36
N SER A 561 -27.92 1.66 -20.61
CA SER A 561 -27.54 2.66 -21.61
C SER A 561 -27.90 4.08 -21.15
N GLY A 562 -27.01 5.04 -21.38
CA GLY A 562 -27.16 6.42 -20.92
C GLY A 562 -26.77 6.69 -19.46
N THR A 563 -26.38 5.66 -18.67
CA THR A 563 -25.89 5.88 -17.30
C THR A 563 -24.70 6.85 -17.28
N PRO A 564 -24.78 7.98 -16.56
CA PRO A 564 -23.72 8.99 -16.54
C PRO A 564 -22.50 8.53 -15.73
N GLY A 565 -21.39 9.24 -15.88
CA GLY A 565 -20.21 9.11 -15.03
C GLY A 565 -19.35 7.84 -15.21
N LEU A 566 -19.81 6.78 -15.90
CA LEU A 566 -19.10 5.50 -16.03
C LEU A 566 -17.64 5.61 -16.52
N GLN A 567 -17.34 6.61 -17.36
CA GLN A 567 -16.01 6.85 -17.93
C GLN A 567 -15.26 8.01 -17.26
N ALA A 568 -15.72 8.45 -16.09
CA ALA A 568 -15.13 9.51 -15.29
C ALA A 568 -14.85 9.05 -13.85
N TYR A 569 -13.84 9.65 -13.23
CA TYR A 569 -13.43 9.43 -11.85
C TYR A 569 -13.29 10.77 -11.14
N TRP A 570 -13.60 10.78 -9.84
CA TRP A 570 -13.51 11.94 -8.96
C TRP A 570 -12.91 11.51 -7.63
N GLU A 571 -11.84 12.18 -7.22
CA GLU A 571 -11.13 11.91 -5.97
C GLU A 571 -10.91 13.24 -5.22
N ASN A 572 -11.52 13.38 -4.05
CA ASN A 572 -11.34 14.56 -3.20
C ASN A 572 -9.91 14.54 -2.62
N ILE A 573 -9.08 15.49 -3.05
CA ILE A 573 -7.67 15.60 -2.64
C ILE A 573 -7.46 16.51 -1.41
N TYR A 574 -8.48 17.29 -1.04
CA TYR A 574 -8.50 18.14 0.16
C TYR A 574 -9.94 18.47 0.54
N GLU A 575 -10.21 18.52 1.84
CA GLU A 575 -11.46 18.97 2.43
C GLU A 575 -11.21 19.74 3.73
N GLN A 576 -11.73 20.97 3.83
CA GLN A 576 -11.47 21.88 4.94
C GLN A 576 -11.91 21.30 6.30
N ASP A 577 -13.06 20.63 6.37
CA ASP A 577 -13.62 20.10 7.62
C ASP A 577 -12.79 18.96 8.24
N THR A 578 -12.11 18.16 7.41
CA THR A 578 -11.40 16.95 7.86
C THR A 578 -9.87 17.08 7.84
N ASP A 579 -9.34 17.97 6.99
CA ASP A 579 -7.91 18.19 6.81
C ASP A 579 -7.45 19.56 7.36
N GLY A 580 -8.28 20.61 7.23
CA GLY A 580 -8.00 21.99 7.64
C GLY A 580 -6.94 22.70 6.78
N PRO A 581 -6.93 24.05 6.72
CA PRO A 581 -6.02 24.79 5.83
C PRO A 581 -4.53 24.55 6.15
N ALA A 582 -4.19 24.25 7.41
CA ALA A 582 -2.83 23.93 7.85
C ALA A 582 -2.29 22.57 7.34
N SER A 583 -3.11 21.74 6.68
CA SER A 583 -2.65 20.53 5.97
C SER A 583 -2.04 20.81 4.60
N LEU A 584 -2.28 22.00 4.04
CA LEU A 584 -1.79 22.41 2.72
C LEU A 584 -0.48 23.18 2.85
N SER A 585 0.40 23.05 1.83
CA SER A 585 1.55 23.95 1.69
C SER A 585 1.12 25.30 1.11
N ASP A 586 1.82 26.38 1.46
CA ASP A 586 1.54 27.75 0.96
C ASP A 586 1.46 27.79 -0.57
N SER A 587 2.33 27.04 -1.25
CA SER A 587 2.34 26.88 -2.70
C SER A 587 1.04 26.26 -3.21
N THR A 588 0.59 25.16 -2.61
CA THR A 588 -0.62 24.42 -2.98
C THR A 588 -1.87 25.27 -2.75
N LEU A 589 -1.95 25.90 -1.58
CA LEU A 589 -3.00 26.83 -1.17
C LEU A 589 -3.10 28.04 -2.13
N SER A 590 -1.96 28.63 -2.50
CA SER A 590 -1.89 29.75 -3.45
C SER A 590 -2.41 29.39 -4.85
N HIS A 591 -2.11 28.18 -5.35
CA HIS A 591 -2.64 27.69 -6.61
C HIS A 591 -4.16 27.50 -6.54
N TYR A 592 -4.69 26.94 -5.45
CA TYR A 592 -6.13 26.73 -5.30
C TYR A 592 -6.92 28.03 -5.27
N HIS A 593 -6.45 29.06 -4.56
CA HIS A 593 -7.05 30.41 -4.64
C HIS A 593 -6.94 31.03 -6.04
N ALA A 594 -5.86 30.76 -6.78
CA ALA A 594 -5.71 31.24 -8.15
C ALA A 594 -6.72 30.57 -9.10
N PHE A 595 -6.94 29.26 -8.96
CA PHE A 595 -7.94 28.52 -9.74
C PHE A 595 -9.37 28.98 -9.42
N ALA A 596 -9.70 29.20 -8.14
CA ALA A 596 -10.99 29.75 -7.73
C ALA A 596 -11.26 31.12 -8.39
N ARG A 597 -10.33 32.07 -8.27
CA ARG A 597 -10.43 33.40 -8.92
C ARG A 597 -10.50 33.32 -10.45
N MET A 598 -9.80 32.36 -11.07
CA MET A 598 -9.89 32.11 -12.51
C MET A 598 -11.31 31.65 -12.91
N GLY A 599 -11.92 30.75 -12.12
CA GLY A 599 -13.32 30.34 -12.28
C GLY A 599 -14.30 31.51 -12.22
N LEU A 600 -14.19 32.36 -11.20
CA LEU A 600 -15.01 33.58 -11.08
C LEU A 600 -14.81 34.55 -12.27
N SER A 601 -13.57 34.72 -12.73
CA SER A 601 -13.27 35.54 -13.91
C SER A 601 -13.86 34.96 -15.20
N CYS A 602 -13.87 33.64 -15.36
CA CYS A 602 -14.56 32.96 -16.45
C CYS A 602 -16.09 33.12 -16.38
N ALA A 603 -16.68 33.06 -15.19
CA ALA A 603 -18.12 33.30 -15.00
C ALA A 603 -18.51 34.73 -15.39
N ALA A 604 -17.79 35.75 -14.89
CA ALA A 604 -18.02 37.15 -15.24
C ALA A 604 -17.86 37.42 -16.76
N ARG A 605 -16.91 36.74 -17.42
CA ARG A 605 -16.69 36.83 -18.87
C ARG A 605 -17.69 36.03 -19.72
N SER A 606 -18.54 35.21 -19.11
CA SER A 606 -19.51 34.38 -19.84
C SER A 606 -20.79 35.14 -20.21
N LEU A 607 -21.09 36.26 -19.54
CA LEU A 607 -22.17 37.17 -19.91
C LEU A 607 -21.84 37.89 -21.22
N GLN A 608 -22.60 37.59 -22.26
CA GLN A 608 -22.54 38.28 -23.55
C GLN A 608 -23.78 39.15 -23.74
N GLY A 609 -23.58 40.43 -24.10
CA GLY A 609 -24.64 41.28 -24.66
C GLY A 609 -25.07 42.50 -23.85
N ARG A 610 -24.64 42.68 -22.59
CA ARG A 610 -24.97 43.87 -21.77
C ARG A 610 -23.76 44.36 -20.94
N PRO A 611 -23.16 45.52 -21.26
CA PRO A 611 -22.00 46.05 -20.54
C PRO A 611 -22.25 46.45 -19.07
N SER A 612 -23.51 46.53 -18.65
CA SER A 612 -23.98 46.88 -17.30
C SER A 612 -24.59 45.69 -16.54
N ASP A 613 -24.56 44.48 -17.11
CA ASP A 613 -25.07 43.28 -16.42
C ASP A 613 -23.95 42.62 -15.62
N ASP A 614 -23.90 42.97 -14.33
CA ASP A 614 -22.90 42.47 -13.39
C ASP A 614 -23.38 41.23 -12.61
N SER A 615 -24.47 40.57 -13.04
CA SER A 615 -25.12 39.47 -12.31
C SER A 615 -24.27 38.20 -12.12
N CYS A 616 -23.17 38.08 -12.86
CA CYS A 616 -22.16 37.03 -12.72
C CYS A 616 -20.78 37.57 -12.28
N ARG A 617 -20.71 38.78 -11.71
CA ARG A 617 -19.54 39.21 -10.94
C ARG A 617 -19.61 38.61 -9.54
N PHE A 618 -18.48 38.13 -9.06
CA PHE A 618 -18.35 37.50 -7.75
C PHE A 618 -17.07 37.98 -7.06
N GLN A 619 -17.18 38.25 -5.76
CA GLN A 619 -16.02 38.48 -4.90
C GLN A 619 -15.63 37.16 -4.23
N TRP A 620 -14.32 36.87 -4.18
CA TRP A 620 -13.82 35.71 -3.45
C TRP A 620 -13.67 36.04 -1.97
N PHE A 621 -14.20 35.18 -1.11
CA PHE A 621 -14.03 35.20 0.34
C PHE A 621 -13.47 33.85 0.83
N ASP A 622 -12.80 33.88 1.98
CA ASP A 622 -12.31 32.71 2.72
C ASP A 622 -11.44 31.70 1.95
N TRP A 623 -11.31 30.49 2.50
CA TRP A 623 -10.46 29.39 2.03
C TRP A 623 -11.24 28.48 1.06
N PRO A 624 -10.54 27.71 0.19
CA PRO A 624 -11.20 26.66 -0.59
C PRO A 624 -11.82 25.61 0.35
N LEU A 625 -13.06 25.18 0.09
CA LEU A 625 -13.74 24.16 0.90
C LEU A 625 -13.28 22.75 0.55
N THR A 626 -13.37 22.39 -0.73
CA THR A 626 -13.04 21.06 -1.24
C THR A 626 -12.46 21.13 -2.64
N LEU A 627 -11.53 20.22 -2.93
CA LEU A 627 -10.86 20.09 -4.22
C LEU A 627 -10.90 18.65 -4.69
N ILE A 628 -11.27 18.47 -5.95
CA ILE A 628 -11.54 17.16 -6.54
C ILE A 628 -10.69 16.98 -7.80
N LEU A 629 -9.79 16.01 -7.78
CA LEU A 629 -9.13 15.50 -8.97
C LEU A 629 -10.18 14.79 -9.83
N THR A 630 -10.45 15.33 -11.02
CA THR A 630 -11.33 14.72 -12.01
C THR A 630 -10.51 14.13 -13.15
N LEU A 631 -10.91 12.94 -13.60
CA LEU A 631 -10.35 12.25 -14.75
C LEU A 631 -11.51 11.81 -15.65
N ALA A 632 -11.42 12.04 -16.95
CA ALA A 632 -12.43 11.58 -17.90
C ALA A 632 -11.77 10.92 -19.12
N SER A 633 -12.26 9.74 -19.50
CA SER A 633 -11.82 9.05 -20.72
C SER A 633 -12.57 9.63 -21.92
N VAL A 634 -11.96 10.60 -22.59
CA VAL A 634 -12.50 11.21 -23.81
C VAL A 634 -12.39 10.21 -24.97
N ARG A 635 -13.42 9.38 -25.15
CA ARG A 635 -13.57 8.57 -26.37
C ARG A 635 -13.98 9.47 -27.53
N LYS A 636 -13.13 9.48 -28.56
CA LYS A 636 -13.31 10.27 -29.79
C LYS A 636 -14.57 9.79 -30.53
N LYS A 637 -15.37 10.73 -31.07
CA LYS A 637 -16.18 10.43 -32.26
C LYS A 637 -15.28 10.55 -33.48
N GLU A 638 -15.50 9.73 -34.49
CA GLU A 638 -14.75 9.80 -35.74
C GLU A 638 -15.09 11.09 -36.51
N ASN A 639 -14.20 11.45 -37.45
CA ASN A 639 -14.20 12.71 -38.19
C ASN A 639 -13.95 13.97 -37.33
N ASP A 640 -12.77 14.06 -36.71
CA ASP A 640 -11.99 15.31 -36.80
C ASP A 640 -10.48 15.11 -36.53
N ILE A 641 -9.62 16.02 -37.01
CA ILE A 641 -8.15 15.90 -36.94
C ILE A 641 -7.58 16.74 -35.79
N THR A 642 -7.10 16.09 -34.72
CA THR A 642 -6.05 16.63 -33.82
C THR A 642 -5.48 15.57 -32.87
N PHE A 643 -4.44 15.96 -32.12
CA PHE A 643 -3.46 15.17 -31.37
C PHE A 643 -3.95 14.03 -30.47
N LYS A 644 -3.16 12.95 -30.41
CA LYS A 644 -3.22 11.92 -29.36
C LYS A 644 -2.75 12.49 -28.02
N ASN A 645 -3.66 12.89 -27.14
CA ASN A 645 -3.33 13.21 -25.75
C ASN A 645 -3.95 12.17 -24.79
N LYS A 646 -3.12 11.53 -23.96
CA LYS A 646 -3.53 10.39 -23.11
C LYS A 646 -4.10 10.86 -21.77
N GLY A 647 -5.40 11.18 -21.75
CA GLY A 647 -6.16 11.41 -20.52
C GLY A 647 -5.91 12.78 -19.89
N SER A 648 -6.81 13.73 -20.13
CA SER A 648 -6.81 15.03 -19.46
C SER A 648 -7.11 14.87 -17.97
N ARG A 649 -6.14 15.23 -17.11
CA ARG A 649 -6.35 15.46 -15.68
C ARG A 649 -6.86 16.88 -15.47
N LEU A 650 -7.95 17.06 -14.75
CA LEU A 650 -8.55 18.37 -14.44
C LEU A 650 -8.90 18.39 -12.96
N CYS A 651 -8.35 19.33 -12.19
CA CYS A 651 -8.82 19.56 -10.82
C CYS A 651 -10.01 20.53 -10.85
N SER A 652 -11.14 20.12 -10.27
CA SER A 652 -12.23 21.04 -9.90
C SER A 652 -11.98 21.52 -8.47
N ALA A 653 -12.38 22.75 -8.20
CA ALA A 653 -12.62 23.25 -6.85
C ALA A 653 -14.11 23.52 -6.79
N ASP A 654 -14.80 22.95 -5.79
CA ASP A 654 -16.21 23.26 -5.58
C ASP A 654 -16.28 24.39 -4.55
N LEU A 655 -17.09 25.41 -4.85
CA LEU A 655 -16.94 26.75 -4.29
C LEU A 655 -18.26 27.17 -3.64
N GLN A 656 -18.29 27.39 -2.32
CA GLN A 656 -19.35 28.22 -1.76
C GLN A 656 -19.14 29.66 -2.23
N ILE A 657 -20.20 30.23 -2.80
CA ILE A 657 -20.25 31.61 -3.25
C ILE A 657 -21.46 32.25 -2.58
N HIS A 658 -21.22 32.99 -1.50
CA HIS A 658 -22.24 33.86 -0.94
C HIS A 658 -22.43 35.07 -1.85
N ARG A 659 -23.70 35.36 -2.22
CA ARG A 659 -24.06 36.68 -2.76
C ARG A 659 -23.92 37.72 -1.66
N GLY A 660 -23.32 38.86 -2.00
CA GLY A 660 -23.42 40.06 -1.17
C GLY A 660 -24.89 40.51 -1.10
N GLU A 661 -25.36 40.74 0.12
CA GLU A 661 -26.62 41.42 0.49
C GLU A 661 -27.83 41.20 -0.45
N GLY A 662 -28.37 39.97 -0.42
CA GLY A 662 -29.64 39.64 -1.07
C GLY A 662 -29.97 38.17 -0.92
N GLY A 663 -30.88 37.84 0.00
CA GLY A 663 -31.20 36.46 0.38
C GLY A 663 -31.64 35.59 -0.81
N GLY A 664 -30.88 34.52 -1.08
CA GLY A 664 -31.14 33.54 -2.14
C GLY A 664 -30.21 32.33 -1.98
N PRO A 665 -30.58 31.16 -2.54
CA PRO A 665 -29.89 29.90 -2.26
C PRO A 665 -28.50 29.79 -2.89
N ASN A 666 -27.70 28.85 -2.36
CA ASN A 666 -26.37 28.48 -2.86
C ASN A 666 -26.41 28.11 -4.36
N VAL A 667 -25.33 28.42 -5.08
CA VAL A 667 -25.20 28.14 -6.52
C VAL A 667 -23.95 27.32 -6.78
N ASP A 668 -24.13 26.06 -7.20
CA ASP A 668 -23.03 25.21 -7.67
C ASP A 668 -22.53 25.65 -9.06
N LEU A 669 -21.23 25.88 -9.19
CA LEU A 669 -20.62 26.21 -10.48
C LEU A 669 -20.40 24.95 -11.33
N CYS A 670 -21.32 24.70 -12.26
CA CYS A 670 -21.24 23.60 -13.22
C CYS A 670 -19.92 23.62 -14.02
N THR A 671 -19.20 22.50 -13.99
CA THR A 671 -18.12 22.25 -14.95
C THR A 671 -18.68 22.12 -16.38
N ARG A 672 -17.90 22.58 -17.36
CA ARG A 672 -18.35 22.73 -18.76
C ARG A 672 -18.64 21.38 -19.43
N ASP A 673 -19.91 21.10 -19.70
CA ASP A 673 -20.33 19.93 -20.48
C ASP A 673 -19.76 20.01 -21.92
N VAL A 674 -19.25 18.88 -22.42
CA VAL A 674 -18.39 18.80 -23.61
C VAL A 674 -19.17 18.39 -24.86
N GLN A 675 -20.46 18.00 -24.77
CA GLN A 675 -21.22 17.53 -25.94
C GLN A 675 -22.28 18.47 -26.52
N ARG A 676 -22.55 19.65 -25.94
CA ARG A 676 -23.44 20.66 -26.54
C ARG A 676 -22.92 22.09 -26.38
N SER A 677 -22.77 22.80 -27.51
CA SER A 677 -22.37 24.20 -27.61
C SER A 677 -23.50 25.20 -27.24
N ARG A 678 -24.25 24.90 -26.17
CA ARG A 678 -25.20 25.82 -25.52
C ARG A 678 -25.20 25.56 -24.02
N CYS A 679 -24.91 26.59 -23.23
CA CYS A 679 -25.20 26.55 -21.80
C CYS A 679 -26.73 26.40 -21.62
N ARG A 680 -27.16 25.33 -20.96
CA ARG A 680 -28.53 25.18 -20.44
C ARG A 680 -28.45 25.01 -18.93
N CYS A 681 -28.88 26.01 -18.19
CA CYS A 681 -29.21 25.85 -16.78
C CYS A 681 -30.45 24.97 -16.70
N THR A 682 -30.26 23.68 -16.42
CA THR A 682 -31.34 22.74 -16.11
C THR A 682 -31.40 22.56 -14.60
N ALA A 683 -32.27 23.32 -13.96
CA ALA A 683 -32.58 23.10 -12.55
C ALA A 683 -33.28 21.74 -12.41
N VAL A 684 -32.68 20.81 -11.66
CA VAL A 684 -33.32 19.54 -11.29
C VAL A 684 -34.12 19.76 -10.01
N THR A 685 -35.28 20.41 -10.14
CA THR A 685 -36.23 20.60 -9.04
C THR A 685 -36.94 19.28 -8.72
N GLY A 686 -36.31 18.46 -7.88
CA GLY A 686 -36.79 17.14 -7.45
C GLY A 686 -37.62 17.15 -6.16
N CYS A 687 -38.48 18.15 -5.95
CA CYS A 687 -39.34 18.21 -4.76
C CYS A 687 -40.76 17.73 -5.08
N HIS A 688 -41.06 16.47 -4.75
CA HIS A 688 -42.46 16.05 -4.57
C HIS A 688 -42.99 16.63 -3.26
N GLY A 689 -43.59 17.82 -3.35
CA GLY A 689 -44.49 18.31 -2.31
C GLY A 689 -45.83 17.60 -2.44
N VAL A 690 -46.22 16.83 -1.42
CA VAL A 690 -47.63 16.52 -1.15
C VAL A 690 -48.05 17.43 -0.01
N SER A 691 -49.04 18.28 -0.26
CA SER A 691 -49.68 19.14 0.74
C SER A 691 -51.16 18.78 0.79
N GLY A 692 -51.58 18.19 1.91
CA GLY A 692 -52.90 17.61 2.16
C GLY A 692 -52.82 16.71 3.37
#